data_AF-A0A8H5LNM5-F1
#
_entry.id   AF-A0A8H5LNM5-F1
#
_cell.length_a   1.000
_cell.length_b   1.000
_cell.length_c   1.000
_cell.angle_alpha   90.00
_cell.angle_beta   90.00
_cell.angle_gamma   90.00
#
_symmetry.space_group_name_H-M   'P 1'
#
loop_
_entity.id
_entity.type
_entity.pdbx_description
1 polymer ?
#
loop_
_entity_poly.entity_id
_entity_poly.type
_entity_poly.pdbx_seq_one_letter_code
_entity_poly.pdbx_strand_id
1 'polypeptide(L)'
;MKMPQEIKTSKHTFEELINEDFLEESHIESFERALQLDEPHFDHTTELSSPPTPGSPVAGPSRIRKVSALSDFAPIHLRVDRARKRKYKYRRHDWWFLILRWPLLMFIFLFISTEFGLYVLIRQLVNGKEWVTAWRGTKGQLRKKLRAAQTYKEWKEAAIALDEYLQFDEWKKVNEDPFYDWKLVRKVKRSLRTLREKKDARGCLGVLETCIRPNFAAVESPRLYSETFLGTKDSIESYFDELEKSLEYIRETPELSLDEKKRFFKSANTNLGVSALCLSGGGTLGYYHFGVIKAFLDEGLLPRVITGTSAGGLVAALTCTRTDEELKVLLAPRLADKITACEETISVWLNRWMKTGARFDSASWARKCTFFTHGSMTFREAYERTGRILNISVVPHDRYSPTKVLNYITAPDTVIWSALLASAAVPGILNPVVLMQKLKDGSLVPWNWGSLFKDGSLKVDIPTQALNLYFNVTNPVVSQANPHVHLFFFAPRGSAGRPVAHRKGKGWRGNFLLSAAEQWLKHELTKNFKVIRDLELLPPLLGSDWSSLFLQRFDGAVTIWPRTRFMDFIRILTDPDPPELERMMRVGQLVTWPKLHMISNRVRIEKQILLGRQAVRTLSRSRSIPPHLKSTLLHPTRQDEKERSTERRSKPPSPIPTTSEQPISVDTDAEEAFSQGSQWFYSRGRTRRAGSPIIERHQEEASRDPLSSFRMRRKWAEDLLSPVEPVEGSDNEGDQQHSTEKEENNNSRLSPSTFFKRLPSLRGIHLPLSNERVQDTKEFNHAPTNDIWSSESSDEDTPDEFRYSHSPGRRLNYLPPMEKDGPRDAGTDGL
;
A
#
# COMPACT_ATOMS: atom_id res chain seq x y z
N MET A 1 14.46 -5.79 44.02
CA MET A 1 14.19 -7.11 43.41
C MET A 1 12.72 -7.44 43.64
N LYS A 2 11.83 -7.01 42.73
CA LYS A 2 10.40 -7.36 42.68
C LYS A 2 10.04 -7.26 41.19
N MET A 3 9.79 -8.40 40.56
CA MET A 3 9.26 -8.43 39.18
C MET A 3 7.83 -7.90 39.19
N PRO A 4 7.41 -7.08 38.21
CA PRO A 4 6.00 -6.81 38.02
C PRO A 4 5.33 -8.02 37.36
N GLN A 5 4.37 -8.59 38.09
CA GLN A 5 3.36 -9.52 37.58
C GLN A 5 2.50 -8.79 36.54
N GLU A 6 2.42 -9.33 35.33
CA GLU A 6 1.20 -9.51 34.53
C GLU A 6 1.59 -10.04 33.13
N ILE A 7 1.78 -11.36 33.04
CA ILE A 7 1.61 -12.07 31.78
C ILE A 7 0.53 -13.11 32.05
N LYS A 8 -0.69 -12.82 31.62
CA LYS A 8 -1.72 -13.84 31.46
C LYS A 8 -1.11 -14.92 30.57
N THR A 9 -1.03 -16.14 31.10
CA THR A 9 -0.55 -17.36 30.44
C THR A 9 -0.98 -17.41 28.98
N SER A 10 -0.02 -17.33 28.04
CA SER A 10 -0.30 -17.68 26.66
C SER A 10 -0.74 -19.15 26.62
N LYS A 11 -1.83 -19.47 25.91
CA LYS A 11 -2.31 -20.85 25.77
C LYS A 11 -1.29 -21.78 25.09
N HIS A 12 -0.32 -21.19 24.38
CA HIS A 12 0.70 -21.88 23.63
C HIS A 12 2.09 -21.56 24.18
N THR A 13 2.95 -22.57 24.30
CA THR A 13 4.38 -22.38 24.58
C THR A 13 5.19 -22.29 23.30
N PHE A 14 6.37 -21.67 23.39
CA PHE A 14 7.27 -21.52 22.23
C PHE A 14 7.70 -22.86 21.65
N GLU A 15 8.03 -23.83 22.51
CA GLU A 15 8.47 -25.16 22.10
C GLU A 15 7.37 -25.95 21.37
N GLU A 16 6.10 -25.76 21.74
CA GLU A 16 4.97 -26.35 21.02
C GLU A 16 4.87 -25.76 19.61
N LEU A 17 4.88 -24.42 19.48
CA LEU A 17 4.66 -23.75 18.20
C LEU A 17 5.83 -23.90 17.21
N ILE A 18 7.06 -24.04 17.70
CA ILE A 18 8.24 -24.20 16.84
C ILE A 18 8.42 -25.66 16.37
N ASN A 19 8.05 -26.64 17.20
CA ASN A 19 8.23 -28.06 16.87
C ASN A 19 7.05 -28.66 16.11
N GLU A 20 5.98 -27.90 15.92
CA GLU A 20 4.82 -28.31 15.13
C GLU A 20 5.23 -28.57 13.66
N ASP A 21 4.98 -29.79 13.19
CA ASP A 21 5.23 -30.21 11.82
C ASP A 21 3.96 -30.08 10.99
N PHE A 22 4.06 -29.33 9.90
CA PHE A 22 2.97 -29.06 8.98
C PHE A 22 3.21 -29.65 7.59
N LEU A 23 4.22 -30.51 7.47
CA LEU A 23 4.63 -31.09 6.20
C LEU A 23 3.64 -32.18 5.74
N GLU A 24 3.05 -31.97 4.57
CA GLU A 24 2.26 -32.98 3.87
C GLU A 24 3.03 -33.43 2.62
N GLU A 25 3.68 -34.60 2.67
CA GLU A 25 4.59 -35.03 1.59
C GLU A 25 3.85 -35.25 0.26
N SER A 26 2.58 -35.68 0.30
CA SER A 26 1.73 -35.85 -0.89
C SER A 26 1.56 -34.56 -1.70
N HIS A 27 1.56 -33.41 -1.02
CA HIS A 27 1.45 -32.09 -1.62
C HIS A 27 2.76 -31.68 -2.31
N ILE A 28 3.90 -32.01 -1.69
CA ILE A 28 5.23 -31.74 -2.24
C ILE A 28 5.47 -32.61 -3.48
N GLU A 29 5.14 -33.90 -3.43
CA GLU A 29 5.23 -34.78 -4.59
C GLU A 29 4.36 -34.29 -5.76
N SER A 30 3.16 -33.78 -5.47
CA SER A 30 2.27 -33.23 -6.51
C SER A 30 2.85 -31.99 -7.16
N PHE A 31 3.60 -31.18 -6.41
CA PHE A 31 4.35 -30.04 -6.92
C PHE A 31 5.58 -30.43 -7.72
N GLU A 32 6.35 -31.42 -7.27
CA GLU A 32 7.47 -31.98 -8.05
C GLU A 32 7.00 -32.52 -9.40
N ARG A 33 5.88 -33.26 -9.42
CA ARG A 33 5.24 -33.71 -10.66
C ARG A 33 4.80 -32.53 -11.54
N ALA A 34 4.26 -31.47 -10.96
CA ALA A 34 3.85 -30.28 -11.71
C ALA A 34 5.04 -29.56 -12.37
N LEU A 35 6.18 -29.45 -11.67
CA LEU A 35 7.40 -28.85 -12.22
C LEU A 35 7.95 -29.65 -13.40
N GLN A 36 7.86 -30.99 -13.37
CA GLN A 36 8.29 -31.85 -14.48
C GLN A 36 7.35 -31.79 -15.70
N LEU A 37 6.04 -31.60 -15.46
CA LEU A 37 5.03 -31.54 -16.54
C LEU A 37 5.06 -30.23 -17.33
N ASP A 38 5.50 -29.14 -16.70
CA ASP A 38 5.58 -27.79 -17.29
C ASP A 38 6.99 -27.44 -17.80
N GLU A 39 7.86 -28.43 -18.05
CA GLU A 39 9.07 -28.33 -18.88
C GLU A 39 8.70 -28.57 -20.38
N PRO A 40 8.24 -27.57 -21.16
CA PRO A 40 8.18 -27.72 -22.60
C PRO A 40 9.60 -27.58 -23.16
N HIS A 41 10.17 -28.69 -23.60
CA HIS A 41 11.14 -28.80 -24.69
C HIS A 41 11.90 -27.52 -25.04
N PHE A 42 12.97 -27.23 -24.29
CA PHE A 42 14.14 -26.61 -24.89
C PHE A 42 14.97 -27.69 -25.57
N ASP A 43 14.45 -28.27 -26.66
CA ASP A 43 15.30 -28.96 -27.62
C ASP A 43 14.69 -28.86 -29.02
N HIS A 44 15.30 -27.98 -29.81
CA HIS A 44 15.29 -28.15 -31.25
C HIS A 44 16.09 -29.42 -31.57
N THR A 45 15.44 -30.54 -31.87
CA THR A 45 15.77 -31.49 -32.96
C THR A 45 14.98 -32.80 -32.81
N THR A 46 14.71 -33.44 -33.96
CA THR A 46 14.17 -34.81 -34.14
C THR A 46 12.68 -35.05 -33.86
N GLU A 47 11.82 -34.71 -34.83
CA GLU A 47 10.53 -35.40 -35.00
C GLU A 47 10.75 -36.61 -35.93
N LEU A 48 10.80 -37.81 -35.32
CA LEU A 48 10.51 -39.06 -36.01
C LEU A 48 9.00 -39.14 -36.31
N SER A 49 8.72 -39.73 -37.46
CA SER A 49 7.44 -40.05 -38.08
C SER A 49 6.31 -40.51 -37.14
N SER A 50 5.12 -39.95 -37.36
CA SER A 50 3.84 -40.39 -36.80
C SER A 50 3.28 -41.64 -37.49
N PRO A 51 2.45 -42.44 -36.79
CA PRO A 51 1.40 -43.21 -37.42
C PRO A 51 -0.01 -42.84 -36.90
N PRO A 52 -1.09 -43.26 -37.60
CA PRO A 52 -2.40 -42.62 -37.56
C PRO A 52 -3.37 -43.23 -36.51
N THR A 53 -4.30 -42.40 -36.05
CA THR A 53 -5.53 -42.70 -35.27
C THR A 53 -6.58 -43.50 -36.06
N PRO A 54 -7.71 -43.99 -35.48
CA PRO A 54 -8.11 -44.17 -34.05
C PRO A 54 -8.80 -45.53 -33.72
N GLY A 55 -8.89 -45.90 -32.43
CA GLY A 55 -9.86 -46.91 -31.97
C GLY A 55 -9.70 -47.35 -30.49
N SER A 56 -10.74 -47.11 -29.69
CA SER A 56 -11.02 -47.61 -28.32
C SER A 56 -10.52 -46.78 -27.11
N PRO A 57 -11.35 -46.63 -26.04
CA PRO A 57 -11.05 -45.79 -24.89
C PRO A 57 -10.23 -46.58 -23.86
N VAL A 58 -9.05 -46.07 -23.49
CA VAL A 58 -8.34 -46.51 -22.29
C VAL A 58 -8.36 -45.35 -21.29
N ALA A 59 -8.80 -45.65 -20.06
CA ALA A 59 -8.77 -44.72 -18.94
C ALA A 59 -7.32 -44.40 -18.58
N GLY A 60 -6.92 -43.15 -18.79
CA GLY A 60 -5.63 -42.57 -18.40
C GLY A 60 -5.82 -41.16 -17.85
N PRO A 61 -4.85 -40.62 -17.08
CA PRO A 61 -5.02 -39.40 -16.32
C PRO A 61 -5.31 -38.23 -17.26
N SER A 62 -6.29 -37.41 -16.89
CA SER A 62 -6.79 -36.27 -17.67
C SER A 62 -5.66 -35.32 -18.05
N ARG A 63 -5.21 -35.38 -19.31
CA ARG A 63 -4.37 -34.35 -19.93
C ARG A 63 -5.14 -33.03 -19.91
N ILE A 64 -4.72 -32.11 -19.04
CA ILE A 64 -5.19 -30.73 -19.05
C ILE A 64 -4.62 -30.07 -20.31
N ARG A 65 -5.44 -29.95 -21.35
CA ARG A 65 -5.10 -29.19 -22.55
C ARG A 65 -5.06 -27.70 -22.18
N LYS A 66 -3.95 -27.01 -22.46
CA LYS A 66 -3.91 -25.53 -22.43
C LYS A 66 -5.02 -25.00 -23.33
N VAL A 67 -6.04 -24.37 -22.75
CA VAL A 67 -7.08 -23.67 -23.50
C VAL A 67 -6.46 -22.38 -24.02
N SER A 68 -5.85 -22.46 -25.21
CA SER A 68 -5.62 -21.28 -26.03
C SER A 68 -6.98 -20.79 -26.51
N ALA A 69 -7.31 -19.52 -26.26
CA ALA A 69 -8.45 -18.87 -26.88
C ALA A 69 -8.20 -18.77 -28.40
N LEU A 70 -8.48 -19.85 -29.12
CA LEU A 70 -8.81 -19.75 -30.54
C LEU A 70 -10.14 -19.02 -30.59
N SER A 71 -10.16 -17.85 -31.22
CA SER A 71 -11.37 -17.07 -31.42
C SER A 71 -12.39 -17.90 -32.22
N ASP A 72 -13.57 -18.13 -31.65
CA ASP A 72 -14.72 -18.83 -32.27
C ASP A 72 -15.35 -18.07 -33.45
N PHE A 73 -14.68 -17.08 -34.02
CA PHE A 73 -15.17 -16.23 -35.11
C PHE A 73 -14.58 -16.57 -36.49
N ALA A 74 -13.87 -17.69 -36.64
CA ALA A 74 -13.37 -18.09 -37.95
C ALA A 74 -14.48 -18.81 -38.76
N PRO A 75 -14.87 -18.32 -39.95
CA PRO A 75 -15.87 -18.98 -40.77
C PRO A 75 -15.39 -20.37 -41.22
N ILE A 76 -16.31 -21.33 -41.10
CA ILE A 76 -16.13 -22.74 -41.47
C ILE A 76 -16.07 -22.79 -43.01
N HIS A 77 -14.98 -23.35 -43.57
CA HIS A 77 -14.67 -23.56 -45.00
C HIS A 77 -13.76 -22.54 -45.72
N LEU A 78 -12.63 -22.14 -45.12
CA LEU A 78 -11.47 -21.69 -45.91
C LEU A 78 -10.42 -22.81 -45.99
N ARG A 79 -10.05 -23.22 -47.21
CA ARG A 79 -8.87 -24.05 -47.44
C ARG A 79 -7.65 -23.25 -47.00
N VAL A 80 -7.06 -23.63 -45.88
CA VAL A 80 -5.81 -23.03 -45.40
C VAL A 80 -4.68 -23.68 -46.20
N ASP A 81 -4.14 -22.96 -47.19
CA ASP A 81 -2.84 -23.30 -47.74
C ASP A 81 -1.85 -23.41 -46.58
N ARG A 82 -1.06 -24.50 -46.56
CA ARG A 82 -0.01 -24.70 -45.55
C ARG A 82 0.99 -23.54 -45.64
N ALA A 83 0.70 -22.47 -44.92
CA ALA A 83 1.61 -21.37 -44.73
C ALA A 83 2.86 -21.96 -44.09
N ARG A 84 3.97 -22.00 -44.85
CA ARG A 84 5.32 -22.20 -44.31
C ARG A 84 5.39 -21.40 -43.02
N LYS A 85 5.61 -22.08 -41.89
CA LYS A 85 5.80 -21.46 -40.57
C LYS A 85 6.65 -20.21 -40.76
N ARG A 86 6.02 -19.03 -40.76
CA ARG A 86 6.73 -17.77 -40.69
C ARG A 86 7.44 -17.83 -39.36
N LYS A 87 8.73 -18.21 -39.36
CA LYS A 87 9.61 -17.97 -38.22
C LYS A 87 9.40 -16.49 -37.91
N TYR A 88 8.82 -16.20 -36.75
CA TYR A 88 8.72 -14.83 -36.25
C TYR A 88 10.13 -14.26 -36.34
N LYS A 89 10.36 -13.35 -37.30
CA LYS A 89 11.62 -12.60 -37.38
C LYS A 89 11.60 -11.72 -36.15
N TYR A 90 12.38 -12.08 -35.13
CA TYR A 90 12.80 -11.13 -34.11
C TYR A 90 13.19 -9.84 -34.83
N ARG A 91 12.69 -8.68 -34.34
CA ARG A 91 13.12 -7.36 -34.80
C ARG A 91 14.65 -7.40 -34.89
N ARG A 92 15.20 -7.41 -36.12
CA ARG A 92 16.64 -7.26 -36.32
C ARG A 92 16.94 -5.87 -35.76
N HIS A 93 17.68 -5.83 -34.66
CA HIS A 93 18.12 -4.55 -34.12
C HIS A 93 19.00 -3.88 -35.17
N ASP A 94 18.88 -2.57 -35.30
CA ASP A 94 19.65 -1.81 -36.29
C ASP A 94 21.14 -2.08 -36.12
N TRP A 95 21.89 -2.13 -37.22
CA TRP A 95 23.34 -2.39 -37.15
C TRP A 95 24.07 -1.35 -36.30
N TRP A 96 23.58 -0.11 -36.34
CA TRP A 96 24.04 0.96 -35.43
C TRP A 96 23.84 0.62 -33.97
N PHE A 97 22.70 0.03 -33.61
CA PHE A 97 22.46 -0.43 -32.24
C PHE A 97 23.47 -1.50 -31.84
N LEU A 98 23.69 -2.52 -32.67
CA LEU A 98 24.62 -3.62 -32.33
C LEU A 98 26.06 -3.14 -32.13
N ILE A 99 26.52 -2.17 -32.92
CA ILE A 99 27.88 -1.63 -32.85
C ILE A 99 28.03 -0.63 -31.69
N LEU A 100 27.09 0.31 -31.54
CA LEU A 100 27.21 1.40 -30.57
C LEU A 100 26.74 1.02 -29.16
N ARG A 101 25.93 -0.03 -29.01
CA ARG A 101 25.39 -0.45 -27.72
C ARG A 101 26.46 -0.64 -26.65
N TRP A 102 27.50 -1.41 -26.94
CA TRP A 102 28.53 -1.75 -25.93
C TRP A 102 29.44 -0.58 -25.58
N PRO A 103 29.97 0.21 -26.54
CA PRO A 103 30.69 1.44 -26.23
C PRO A 103 29.85 2.44 -25.43
N LEU A 104 28.58 2.64 -25.82
CA LEU A 104 27.68 3.55 -25.12
C LEU A 104 27.37 3.06 -23.71
N LEU A 105 27.07 1.78 -23.54
CA LEU A 105 26.82 1.18 -22.22
C LEU A 105 28.04 1.31 -21.31
N MET A 106 29.25 1.03 -21.80
CA MET A 106 30.48 1.18 -21.04
C MET A 106 30.75 2.64 -20.65
N PHE A 107 30.52 3.58 -21.56
CA PHE A 107 30.63 5.00 -21.27
C PHE A 107 29.65 5.46 -20.19
N ILE A 108 28.37 5.08 -20.30
CA ILE A 108 27.35 5.41 -19.28
C ILE A 108 27.71 4.75 -17.94
N PHE A 109 28.18 3.51 -17.93
CA PHE A 109 28.54 2.81 -16.70
C PHE A 109 29.77 3.42 -16.00
N LEU A 110 30.75 3.90 -16.77
CA LEU A 110 31.89 4.65 -16.23
C LEU A 110 31.42 5.95 -15.56
N PHE A 111 30.48 6.67 -16.20
CA PHE A 111 29.89 7.88 -15.67
C PHE A 111 29.11 7.60 -14.38
N ILE A 112 28.20 6.60 -14.40
CA ILE A 112 27.47 6.12 -13.22
C ILE A 112 28.43 5.74 -12.09
N SER A 113 29.52 5.03 -12.38
CA SER A 113 30.50 4.61 -11.37
C SER A 113 31.18 5.80 -10.70
N THR A 114 31.52 6.83 -11.49
CA THR A 114 32.12 8.07 -10.99
C THR A 114 31.14 8.87 -10.14
N GLU A 115 29.91 9.07 -10.62
CA GLU A 115 28.83 9.73 -9.89
C GLU A 115 28.49 9.00 -8.59
N PHE A 116 28.43 7.68 -8.63
CA PHE A 116 28.19 6.84 -7.46
C PHE A 116 29.32 6.96 -6.44
N GLY A 117 30.58 6.99 -6.89
CA GLY A 117 31.73 7.25 -6.03
C GLY A 117 31.63 8.61 -5.32
N LEU A 118 31.28 9.66 -6.07
CA LEU A 118 31.08 11.01 -5.52
C LEU A 118 29.88 11.06 -4.56
N TYR A 119 28.80 10.35 -4.89
CA TYR A 119 27.62 10.20 -4.04
C TYR A 119 28.00 9.59 -2.68
N VAL A 120 28.73 8.47 -2.69
CA VAL A 120 29.20 7.80 -1.47
C VAL A 120 30.11 8.73 -0.67
N LEU A 121 31.02 9.46 -1.32
CA LEU A 121 31.91 10.42 -0.64
C LEU A 121 31.11 11.50 0.09
N ILE A 122 30.16 12.15 -0.59
CA ILE A 122 29.30 13.19 0.01
C ILE A 122 28.51 12.62 1.19
N ARG A 123 28.00 11.39 1.06
CA ARG A 123 27.30 10.70 2.14
C ARG A 123 28.17 10.47 3.37
N GLN A 124 29.44 10.08 3.19
CA GLN A 124 30.37 9.93 4.31
C GLN A 124 30.70 11.28 4.96
N LEU A 125 30.84 12.35 4.17
CA LEU A 125 31.03 13.71 4.70
C LEU A 125 29.84 14.17 5.56
N VAL A 126 28.61 13.95 5.09
CA VAL A 126 27.38 14.24 5.86
C VAL A 126 27.35 13.42 7.14
N ASN A 127 27.63 12.11 7.06
CA ASN A 127 27.65 11.22 8.23
C ASN A 127 28.70 11.64 9.26
N GLY A 128 29.91 11.95 8.83
CA GLY A 128 31.00 12.41 9.70
C GLY A 128 30.65 13.73 10.40
N LYS A 129 30.13 14.70 9.66
CA LYS A 129 29.69 15.98 10.21
C LYS A 129 28.51 15.83 11.19
N GLU A 130 27.52 15.02 10.83
CA GLU A 130 26.43 14.70 11.75
C GLU A 130 26.99 14.06 12.99
N TRP A 131 27.89 13.07 12.88
CA TRP A 131 28.47 12.40 14.03
C TRP A 131 29.16 13.40 14.99
N VAL A 132 29.98 14.31 14.46
CA VAL A 132 30.66 15.34 15.26
C VAL A 132 29.67 16.27 15.97
N THR A 133 28.60 16.71 15.30
CA THR A 133 27.60 17.64 15.88
C THR A 133 26.56 16.95 16.76
N ALA A 134 26.37 15.65 16.57
CA ALA A 134 25.29 14.88 17.14
C ALA A 134 25.64 14.24 18.49
N TRP A 135 26.91 13.91 18.71
CA TRP A 135 27.33 13.00 19.77
C TRP A 135 28.17 13.64 20.87
N ARG A 136 28.29 14.97 20.88
CA ARG A 136 29.01 15.71 21.92
C ARG A 136 28.13 15.95 23.15
N GLY A 137 28.75 15.92 24.33
CA GLY A 137 28.15 16.28 25.62
C GLY A 137 26.91 15.45 26.01
N THR A 138 26.00 16.11 26.73
CA THR A 138 24.70 15.59 27.21
C THR A 138 23.80 15.09 26.07
N LYS A 139 23.78 15.78 24.92
CA LYS A 139 23.06 15.35 23.69
C LYS A 139 23.51 13.96 23.22
N GLY A 140 24.82 13.68 23.28
CA GLY A 140 25.37 12.38 22.96
C GLY A 140 24.93 11.29 23.93
N GLN A 141 24.90 11.59 25.23
CA GLN A 141 24.46 10.66 26.28
C GLN A 141 22.97 10.30 26.13
N LEU A 142 22.09 11.29 25.92
CA LEU A 142 20.66 11.04 25.69
C LEU A 142 20.41 10.22 24.41
N ARG A 143 21.18 10.46 23.35
CA ARG A 143 21.12 9.64 22.12
C ARG A 143 21.64 8.22 22.30
N LYS A 144 22.62 8.01 23.19
CA LYS A 144 23.04 6.67 23.60
C LYS A 144 21.91 5.96 24.34
N LYS A 145 21.24 6.62 25.29
CA LYS A 145 20.05 6.08 25.98
C LYS A 145 18.94 5.70 24.99
N LEU A 146 18.62 6.57 24.04
CA LEU A 146 17.63 6.32 22.98
C LEU A 146 17.97 5.08 22.13
N ARG A 147 19.26 4.81 21.86
CA ARG A 147 19.70 3.62 21.11
C ARG A 147 19.80 2.36 21.95
N ALA A 148 20.00 2.51 23.26
CA ALA A 148 20.12 1.41 24.21
C ALA A 148 18.76 0.88 24.70
N ALA A 149 17.68 1.65 24.50
CA ALA A 149 16.32 1.25 24.82
C ALA A 149 15.96 -0.16 24.30
N GLN A 150 15.35 -0.96 25.17
CA GLN A 150 14.90 -2.33 24.86
C GLN A 150 13.40 -2.38 24.59
N THR A 151 12.65 -1.47 25.21
CA THR A 151 11.20 -1.38 25.06
C THR A 151 10.79 -0.06 24.44
N TYR A 152 9.61 -0.02 23.83
CA TYR A 152 9.09 1.22 23.27
C TYR A 152 8.83 2.29 24.35
N LYS A 153 8.46 1.86 25.57
CA LYS A 153 8.27 2.76 26.72
C LYS A 153 9.57 3.47 27.10
N GLU A 154 10.66 2.71 27.26
CA GLU A 154 11.99 3.29 27.51
C GLU A 154 12.43 4.22 26.37
N TRP A 155 12.13 3.84 25.12
CA TRP A 155 12.43 4.67 23.96
C TRP A 155 11.64 5.98 23.98
N LYS A 156 10.35 5.95 24.32
CA LYS A 156 9.48 7.13 24.48
C LYS A 156 10.02 8.06 25.56
N GLU A 157 10.36 7.54 26.73
CA GLU A 157 10.93 8.32 27.84
C GLU A 157 12.25 9.01 27.43
N ALA A 158 13.14 8.28 26.75
CA ALA A 158 14.37 8.85 26.23
C ALA A 158 14.15 9.88 25.11
N ALA A 159 13.11 9.71 24.29
CA ALA A 159 12.74 10.65 23.24
C ALA A 159 12.19 11.96 23.83
N ILE A 160 11.31 11.88 24.84
CA ILE A 160 10.76 13.04 25.55
C ILE A 160 11.88 13.83 26.22
N ALA A 161 12.76 13.17 26.98
CA ALA A 161 13.89 13.84 27.62
C ALA A 161 14.83 14.53 26.62
N LEU A 162 14.92 14.00 25.39
CA LEU A 162 15.72 14.60 24.32
C LEU A 162 15.02 15.78 23.64
N ASP A 163 13.69 15.71 23.47
CA ASP A 163 12.87 16.82 22.98
C ASP A 163 12.91 18.00 23.98
N GLU A 164 12.77 17.73 25.27
CA GLU A 164 12.83 18.74 26.35
C GLU A 164 14.20 19.42 26.37
N TYR A 165 15.29 18.63 26.37
CA TYR A 165 16.66 19.15 26.37
C TYR A 165 16.96 20.03 25.14
N LEU A 166 16.41 19.69 23.97
CA LEU A 166 16.62 20.44 22.73
C LEU A 166 15.59 21.56 22.52
N GLN A 167 14.65 21.72 23.45
CA GLN A 167 13.54 22.69 23.40
C GLN A 167 12.64 22.50 22.16
N PHE A 168 12.43 21.25 21.75
CA PHE A 168 11.53 20.94 20.64
C PHE A 168 10.05 21.05 21.03
N ASP A 169 9.73 20.98 22.32
CA ASP A 169 8.38 21.15 22.84
C ASP A 169 7.83 22.57 22.67
N GLU A 170 8.69 23.59 22.62
CA GLU A 170 8.29 24.96 22.28
C GLU A 170 7.67 25.04 20.88
N TRP A 171 8.23 24.28 19.92
CA TRP A 171 7.67 24.21 18.57
C TRP A 171 6.32 23.49 18.56
N LYS A 172 6.07 22.51 19.43
CA LYS A 172 4.79 21.79 19.51
C LYS A 172 3.64 22.71 19.93
N LYS A 173 3.93 23.66 20.83
CA LYS A 173 2.97 24.67 21.34
C LYS A 173 2.59 25.73 20.31
N VAL A 174 3.50 26.07 19.40
CA VAL A 174 3.23 27.05 18.34
C VAL A 174 2.34 26.42 17.27
N ASN A 175 1.09 26.88 17.17
CA ASN A 175 0.16 26.33 16.19
C ASN A 175 0.57 26.61 14.74
N GLU A 176 1.16 27.77 14.45
CA GLU A 176 1.44 28.17 13.06
C GLU A 176 2.60 27.37 12.47
N ASP A 177 2.37 26.80 11.28
CA ASP A 177 3.40 26.12 10.51
C ASP A 177 3.02 26.10 9.01
N PRO A 178 3.97 26.29 8.07
CA PRO A 178 3.67 26.28 6.63
C PRO A 178 3.26 24.91 6.07
N PHE A 179 3.53 23.82 6.79
CA PHE A 179 3.32 22.47 6.28
C PHE A 179 1.91 21.90 6.53
N TYR A 180 1.01 22.67 7.17
CA TYR A 180 -0.39 22.30 7.35
C TYR A 180 -1.32 23.52 7.52
N ASP A 181 -2.60 23.35 7.21
CA ASP A 181 -3.59 24.42 7.40
C ASP A 181 -4.09 24.44 8.85
N TRP A 182 -3.35 25.13 9.70
CA TRP A 182 -3.67 25.27 11.11
C TRP A 182 -4.99 26.02 11.37
N LYS A 183 -5.41 26.92 10.46
CA LYS A 183 -6.66 27.68 10.59
C LYS A 183 -7.84 26.74 10.39
N LEU A 184 -7.78 25.92 9.34
CA LEU A 184 -8.80 24.92 9.04
C LEU A 184 -8.89 23.87 10.15
N VAL A 185 -7.76 23.33 10.62
CA VAL A 185 -7.73 22.37 11.74
C VAL A 185 -8.37 22.94 13.00
N ARG A 186 -8.01 24.18 13.37
CA ARG A 186 -8.59 24.88 14.52
C ARG A 186 -10.10 25.05 14.37
N LYS A 187 -10.55 25.44 13.17
CA LYS A 187 -11.97 25.64 12.86
C LYS A 187 -12.77 24.35 12.98
N VAL A 188 -12.33 23.28 12.31
CA VAL A 188 -12.99 21.98 12.35
C VAL A 188 -13.07 21.46 13.78
N LYS A 189 -11.96 21.53 14.54
CA LYS A 189 -11.94 21.13 15.95
C LYS A 189 -12.97 21.89 16.79
N ARG A 190 -13.04 23.22 16.62
CA ARG A 190 -14.00 24.07 17.36
C ARG A 190 -15.45 23.75 16.99
N SER A 191 -15.72 23.52 15.70
CA SER A 191 -17.06 23.16 15.23
C SER A 191 -17.49 21.80 15.77
N LEU A 192 -16.65 20.77 15.68
CA LEU A 192 -16.94 19.44 16.21
C LEU A 192 -17.22 19.47 17.71
N ARG A 193 -16.36 20.15 18.47
CA ARG A 193 -16.53 20.29 19.91
C ARG A 193 -17.83 21.00 20.28
N THR A 194 -18.12 22.15 19.67
CA THR A 194 -19.35 22.92 19.91
C THR A 194 -20.60 22.10 19.58
N LEU A 195 -20.60 21.39 18.44
CA LEU A 195 -21.75 20.58 18.00
C LEU A 195 -21.97 19.38 18.92
N ARG A 196 -20.89 18.72 19.36
CA ARG A 196 -20.96 17.61 20.33
C ARG A 196 -21.46 18.08 21.69
N GLU A 197 -20.99 19.23 22.20
CA GLU A 197 -21.45 19.82 23.47
C GLU A 197 -22.94 20.23 23.41
N LYS A 198 -23.41 20.72 22.25
CA LYS A 198 -24.83 21.01 21.97
C LYS A 198 -25.68 19.76 21.70
N LYS A 199 -25.07 18.57 21.66
CA LYS A 199 -25.69 17.30 21.26
C LYS A 199 -26.32 17.33 19.86
N ASP A 200 -25.83 18.16 18.94
CA ASP A 200 -26.29 18.17 17.55
C ASP A 200 -25.60 17.06 16.74
N ALA A 201 -26.21 15.87 16.72
CA ALA A 201 -25.66 14.72 16.01
C ALA A 201 -25.60 14.91 14.49
N ARG A 202 -26.62 15.50 13.88
CA ARG A 202 -26.68 15.70 12.42
C ARG A 202 -25.67 16.72 11.95
N GLY A 203 -25.48 17.79 12.72
CA GLY A 203 -24.46 18.79 12.43
C GLY A 203 -23.05 18.22 12.56
N CYS A 204 -22.78 17.48 13.65
CA CYS A 204 -21.50 16.79 13.85
C CYS A 204 -21.21 15.82 12.70
N LEU A 205 -22.21 15.05 12.26
CA LEU A 205 -22.13 14.15 11.11
C LEU A 205 -21.71 14.89 9.82
N GLY A 206 -22.33 16.05 9.54
CA GLY A 206 -22.01 16.86 8.36
C GLY A 206 -20.55 17.34 8.34
N VAL A 207 -20.02 17.77 9.49
CA VAL A 207 -18.60 18.14 9.59
C VAL A 207 -17.69 16.92 9.40
N LEU A 208 -17.99 15.79 10.04
CA LEU A 208 -17.21 14.56 9.90
C LEU A 208 -17.19 14.02 8.46
N GLU A 209 -18.32 14.08 7.74
CA GLU A 209 -18.41 13.71 6.32
C GLU A 209 -17.44 14.54 5.43
N THR A 210 -17.06 15.74 5.87
CA THR A 210 -16.11 16.62 5.16
C THR A 210 -14.66 16.46 5.61
N CYS A 211 -14.39 16.23 6.89
CA CYS A 211 -13.00 16.19 7.38
C CYS A 211 -12.35 14.81 7.31
N ILE A 212 -13.12 13.72 7.27
CA ILE A 212 -12.59 12.35 7.17
C ILE A 212 -12.13 12.07 5.73
N ARG A 213 -10.88 12.45 5.44
CA ARG A 213 -10.19 12.26 4.15
C ARG A 213 -8.71 12.00 4.37
N PRO A 214 -8.01 11.36 3.42
CA PRO A 214 -6.57 11.11 3.54
C PRO A 214 -5.84 12.46 3.56
N ASN A 215 -4.92 12.63 4.50
CA ASN A 215 -4.11 13.84 4.66
C ASN A 215 -4.93 15.16 4.70
N PHE A 216 -6.10 15.17 5.35
CA PHE A 216 -6.91 16.39 5.51
C PHE A 216 -6.10 17.53 6.13
N ALA A 217 -6.18 18.73 5.54
CA ALA A 217 -5.41 19.91 5.96
C ALA A 217 -3.88 19.68 6.06
N ALA A 218 -3.35 18.64 5.42
CA ALA A 218 -1.96 18.19 5.49
C ALA A 218 -1.45 17.78 6.89
N VAL A 219 -2.34 17.33 7.79
CA VAL A 219 -1.98 16.91 9.17
C VAL A 219 -1.13 15.64 9.23
N GLU A 220 -1.10 14.83 8.16
CA GLU A 220 -0.31 13.60 8.05
C GLU A 220 1.05 13.85 7.37
N SER A 221 1.42 15.12 7.13
CA SER A 221 2.67 15.49 6.47
C SER A 221 3.90 14.97 7.23
N PRO A 222 4.79 14.15 6.60
CA PRO A 222 5.98 13.62 7.24
C PRO A 222 6.94 14.68 7.79
N ARG A 223 6.85 15.91 7.24
CA ARG A 223 7.68 17.04 7.64
C ARG A 223 7.36 17.54 9.06
N LEU A 224 6.10 17.50 9.47
CA LEU A 224 5.68 17.89 10.82
C LEU A 224 6.23 16.90 11.85
N TYR A 225 6.15 15.62 11.55
CA TYR A 225 6.67 14.55 12.41
C TYR A 225 8.21 14.48 12.42
N SER A 226 8.91 15.19 11.52
CA SER A 226 10.37 15.19 11.46
C SER A 226 11.03 16.26 12.32
N GLU A 227 10.28 17.18 12.93
CA GLU A 227 10.86 18.26 13.74
C GLU A 227 11.17 17.82 15.17
N THR A 228 10.51 16.76 15.67
CA THR A 228 10.64 16.24 17.04
C THR A 228 10.97 14.75 17.03
N PHE A 229 11.44 14.22 18.18
CA PHE A 229 11.67 12.79 18.34
C PHE A 229 10.36 12.04 18.62
N LEU A 230 9.42 12.64 19.36
CA LEU A 230 8.11 12.06 19.65
C LEU A 230 6.98 13.07 19.40
N GLY A 231 5.98 12.63 18.62
CA GLY A 231 4.75 13.39 18.37
C GLY A 231 4.88 14.47 17.31
N THR A 232 3.92 15.38 17.29
CA THR A 232 3.86 16.55 16.40
C THR A 232 3.32 17.76 17.17
N LYS A 233 2.71 18.73 16.49
CA LYS A 233 2.03 19.89 17.08
C LYS A 233 0.87 19.49 18.00
N ASP A 234 0.71 20.19 19.12
CA ASP A 234 -0.39 19.98 20.07
C ASP A 234 -1.78 20.25 19.44
N SER A 235 -1.84 21.16 18.46
CA SER A 235 -3.04 21.44 17.68
C SER A 235 -3.52 20.24 16.86
N ILE A 236 -2.59 19.45 16.33
CA ILE A 236 -2.86 18.27 15.52
C ILE A 236 -3.23 17.10 16.44
N GLU A 237 -2.51 16.91 17.53
CA GLU A 237 -2.86 15.89 18.54
C GLU A 237 -4.27 16.10 19.08
N SER A 238 -4.57 17.33 19.52
CA SER A 238 -5.92 17.68 20.00
C SER A 238 -7.00 17.63 18.91
N TYR A 239 -6.63 17.70 17.63
CA TYR A 239 -7.56 17.49 16.51
C TYR A 239 -7.92 16.02 16.35
N PHE A 240 -6.93 15.11 16.37
CA PHE A 240 -7.18 13.67 16.33
C PHE A 240 -7.99 13.20 17.55
N ASP A 241 -7.73 13.76 18.74
CA ASP A 241 -8.53 13.47 19.94
C ASP A 241 -9.99 13.88 19.79
N GLU A 242 -10.27 15.04 19.21
CA GLU A 242 -11.65 15.49 19.00
C GLU A 242 -12.35 14.70 17.88
N LEU A 243 -11.63 14.30 16.82
CA LEU A 243 -12.17 13.40 15.80
C LEU A 243 -12.58 12.05 16.39
N GLU A 244 -11.73 11.46 17.23
CA GLU A 244 -12.01 10.20 17.91
C GLU A 244 -13.27 10.31 18.77
N LYS A 245 -13.35 11.33 19.64
CA LYS A 245 -14.53 11.59 20.48
C LYS A 245 -15.80 11.85 19.67
N SER A 246 -15.67 12.53 18.53
CA SER A 246 -16.81 12.82 17.65
C SER A 246 -17.31 11.56 16.94
N LEU A 247 -16.42 10.67 16.50
CA LEU A 247 -16.78 9.39 15.90
C LEU A 247 -17.45 8.45 16.91
N GLU A 248 -16.93 8.41 18.14
CA GLU A 248 -17.53 7.69 19.25
C GLU A 248 -18.93 8.22 19.58
N TYR A 249 -19.10 9.55 19.64
CA TYR A 249 -20.40 10.19 19.81
C TYR A 249 -21.40 9.77 18.72
N ILE A 250 -21.02 9.78 17.44
CA ILE A 250 -21.91 9.33 16.33
C ILE A 250 -22.26 7.85 16.45
N ARG A 251 -21.33 7.00 16.91
CA ARG A 251 -21.58 5.57 17.13
C ARG A 251 -22.67 5.36 18.18
N GLU A 252 -22.60 6.07 19.30
CA GLU A 252 -23.43 5.83 20.49
C GLU A 252 -24.77 6.57 20.48
N THR A 253 -24.84 7.73 19.84
CA THR A 253 -26.01 8.61 19.92
C THR A 253 -27.28 7.98 19.35
N PRO A 254 -28.43 8.00 20.07
CA PRO A 254 -29.69 7.43 19.58
C PRO A 254 -30.42 8.30 18.55
N GLU A 255 -30.03 9.58 18.37
CA GLU A 255 -30.69 10.54 17.48
C GLU A 255 -30.56 10.21 15.98
N LEU A 256 -29.59 9.38 15.62
CA LEU A 256 -29.34 8.94 14.25
C LEU A 256 -29.89 7.53 14.05
N SER A 257 -30.61 7.35 12.94
CA SER A 257 -31.08 6.03 12.54
C SER A 257 -29.92 5.09 12.21
N LEU A 258 -30.15 3.77 12.33
CA LEU A 258 -29.13 2.77 11.97
C LEU A 258 -28.69 2.88 10.50
N ASP A 259 -29.61 3.27 9.60
CA ASP A 259 -29.29 3.45 8.18
C ASP A 259 -28.41 4.67 7.93
N GLU A 260 -28.62 5.77 8.65
CA GLU A 260 -27.74 6.95 8.60
C GLU A 260 -26.34 6.59 9.10
N LYS A 261 -26.22 5.91 10.25
CA LYS A 261 -24.94 5.43 10.77
C LYS A 261 -24.26 4.48 9.77
N LYS A 262 -25.01 3.54 9.18
CA LYS A 262 -24.49 2.61 8.17
C LYS A 262 -23.90 3.35 6.96
N ARG A 263 -24.64 4.32 6.42
CA ARG A 263 -24.19 5.13 5.27
C ARG A 263 -22.96 5.94 5.62
N PHE A 264 -22.97 6.60 6.78
CA PHE A 264 -21.86 7.41 7.26
C PHE A 264 -20.59 6.58 7.41
N PHE A 265 -20.60 5.50 8.21
CA PHE A 265 -19.39 4.71 8.46
C PHE A 265 -18.90 3.98 7.19
N LYS A 266 -19.79 3.62 6.27
CA LYS A 266 -19.39 3.11 4.94
C LYS A 266 -18.68 4.20 4.14
N SER A 267 -19.25 5.42 4.07
CA SER A 267 -18.64 6.54 3.35
C SER A 267 -17.32 7.00 3.99
N ALA A 268 -17.25 7.06 5.32
CA ALA A 268 -16.06 7.44 6.06
C ALA A 268 -14.90 6.48 5.78
N ASN A 269 -15.17 5.16 5.77
CA ASN A 269 -14.18 4.14 5.42
C ASN A 269 -13.71 4.27 3.96
N THR A 270 -14.62 4.54 3.03
CA THR A 270 -14.26 4.74 1.62
C THR A 270 -13.43 6.01 1.43
N ASN A 271 -13.79 7.11 2.11
CA ASN A 271 -13.10 8.39 1.99
C ASN A 271 -11.72 8.36 2.64
N LEU A 272 -11.59 7.85 3.86
CA LEU A 272 -10.30 7.77 4.55
C LEU A 272 -9.36 6.73 3.91
N GLY A 273 -9.93 5.60 3.50
CA GLY A 273 -9.17 4.40 3.16
C GLY A 273 -8.58 3.71 4.38
N VAL A 274 -7.73 2.72 4.13
CA VAL A 274 -7.08 1.91 5.18
C VAL A 274 -5.57 1.94 5.07
N SER A 275 -4.90 1.64 6.18
CA SER A 275 -3.46 1.44 6.22
C SER A 275 -3.07 0.01 5.81
N ALA A 276 -1.91 -0.16 5.17
CA ALA A 276 -1.33 -1.46 4.86
C ALA A 276 0.13 -1.53 5.29
N LEU A 277 0.61 -2.70 5.70
CA LEU A 277 2.02 -2.96 5.93
C LEU A 277 2.63 -3.67 4.72
N CYS A 278 3.60 -3.03 4.07
CA CYS A 278 4.28 -3.56 2.90
C CYS A 278 5.70 -4.00 3.24
N LEU A 279 5.99 -5.29 3.14
CA LEU A 279 7.28 -5.88 3.46
C LEU A 279 8.02 -6.19 2.16
N SER A 280 9.05 -5.41 1.84
CA SER A 280 9.82 -5.59 0.62
C SER A 280 10.68 -6.85 0.65
N GLY A 281 11.17 -7.25 -0.53
CA GLY A 281 12.24 -8.23 -0.64
C GLY A 281 13.58 -7.77 -0.03
N GLY A 282 14.63 -8.56 -0.27
CA GLY A 282 16.00 -8.21 0.13
C GLY A 282 16.90 -9.35 0.63
N GLY A 283 16.54 -10.61 0.37
CA GLY A 283 17.28 -11.78 0.89
C GLY A 283 17.27 -11.80 2.42
N THR A 284 18.40 -12.13 3.05
CA THR A 284 18.54 -12.15 4.52
C THR A 284 18.17 -10.80 5.16
N LEU A 285 18.34 -9.66 4.47
CA LEU A 285 17.91 -8.36 5.00
C LEU A 285 16.39 -8.29 5.24
N GLY A 286 15.60 -9.15 4.61
CA GLY A 286 14.16 -9.29 4.89
C GLY A 286 13.86 -9.67 6.34
N TYR A 287 14.79 -10.29 7.07
CA TYR A 287 14.57 -10.67 8.47
C TYR A 287 14.54 -9.49 9.45
N TYR A 288 14.95 -8.28 9.02
CA TYR A 288 14.68 -7.05 9.77
C TYR A 288 13.17 -6.82 9.97
N HIS A 289 12.33 -7.33 9.06
CA HIS A 289 10.87 -7.20 9.12
C HIS A 289 10.26 -7.88 10.35
N PHE A 290 10.87 -8.93 10.90
CA PHE A 290 10.42 -9.55 12.16
C PHE A 290 10.40 -8.52 13.31
N GLY A 291 11.41 -7.66 13.37
CA GLY A 291 11.48 -6.57 14.34
C GLY A 291 10.44 -5.49 14.08
N VAL A 292 10.16 -5.19 12.82
CA VAL A 292 9.11 -4.24 12.43
C VAL A 292 7.76 -4.76 12.89
N ILE A 293 7.38 -5.98 12.51
CA ILE A 293 6.11 -6.61 12.92
C ILE A 293 6.01 -6.69 14.44
N LYS A 294 7.09 -7.07 15.13
CA LYS A 294 7.09 -7.10 16.59
C LYS A 294 6.77 -5.73 17.18
N ALA A 295 7.37 -4.65 16.68
CA ALA A 295 7.05 -3.29 17.14
C ALA A 295 5.58 -2.88 16.86
N PHE A 296 5.00 -3.31 15.74
CA PHE A 296 3.58 -3.08 15.45
C PHE A 296 2.66 -3.92 16.35
N LEU A 297 3.02 -5.18 16.58
CA LEU A 297 2.25 -6.14 17.37
C LEU A 297 2.24 -5.79 18.86
N ASP A 298 3.40 -5.39 19.40
CA ASP A 298 3.56 -4.98 20.81
C ASP A 298 2.67 -3.78 21.15
N GLU A 299 2.52 -2.82 20.20
CA GLU A 299 1.69 -1.63 20.38
C GLU A 299 0.25 -1.79 19.83
N GLY A 300 -0.12 -2.96 19.32
CA GLY A 300 -1.46 -3.19 18.77
C GLY A 300 -1.79 -2.34 17.53
N LEU A 301 -0.78 -2.01 16.73
CA LEU A 301 -0.86 -1.16 15.53
C LEU A 301 -0.75 -1.96 14.22
N LEU A 302 -0.66 -3.29 14.28
CA LEU A 302 -0.47 -4.14 13.11
C LEU A 302 -1.65 -3.98 12.13
N PRO A 303 -1.41 -3.49 10.89
CA PRO A 303 -2.48 -3.32 9.92
C PRO A 303 -3.07 -4.66 9.46
N ARG A 304 -4.36 -4.65 9.11
CA ARG A 304 -5.05 -5.84 8.60
C ARG A 304 -4.58 -6.25 7.20
N VAL A 305 -4.23 -5.28 6.36
CA VAL A 305 -3.70 -5.52 5.01
C VAL A 305 -2.18 -5.62 5.08
N ILE A 306 -1.64 -6.79 4.74
CA ILE A 306 -0.20 -7.04 4.72
C ILE A 306 0.17 -7.54 3.33
N THR A 307 1.20 -6.92 2.74
CA THR A 307 1.79 -7.38 1.47
C THR A 307 3.25 -7.75 1.69
N GLY A 308 3.71 -8.77 0.98
CA GLY A 308 5.11 -9.17 1.00
C GLY A 308 5.59 -9.67 -0.36
N THR A 309 6.86 -9.41 -0.65
CA THR A 309 7.54 -9.88 -1.85
C THR A 309 8.83 -10.59 -1.45
N SER A 310 9.15 -11.73 -2.07
CA SER A 310 10.35 -12.52 -1.78
C SER A 310 10.51 -12.79 -0.26
N ALA A 311 11.66 -12.49 0.35
CA ALA A 311 11.88 -12.62 1.79
C ALA A 311 10.85 -11.86 2.67
N GLY A 312 10.32 -10.72 2.21
CA GLY A 312 9.22 -10.02 2.87
C GLY A 312 7.90 -10.78 2.79
N GLY A 313 7.69 -11.55 1.72
CA GLY A 313 6.58 -12.49 1.56
C GLY A 313 6.60 -13.58 2.62
N LEU A 314 7.76 -14.18 2.90
CA LEU A 314 7.92 -15.21 3.93
C LEU A 314 7.48 -14.69 5.31
N VAL A 315 7.94 -13.50 5.67
CA VAL A 315 7.62 -12.85 6.94
C VAL A 315 6.14 -12.42 6.98
N ALA A 316 5.60 -11.92 5.87
CA ALA A 316 4.18 -11.59 5.74
C ALA A 316 3.30 -12.84 5.90
N ALA A 317 3.69 -13.97 5.31
CA ALA A 317 2.96 -15.23 5.42
C ALA A 317 2.95 -15.74 6.87
N LEU A 318 4.10 -15.76 7.56
CA LEU A 318 4.13 -16.11 8.99
C LEU A 318 3.17 -15.22 9.80
N THR A 319 3.16 -13.92 9.48
CA THR A 319 2.27 -12.95 10.15
C THR A 319 0.80 -13.19 9.83
N CYS A 320 0.42 -13.52 8.60
CA CYS A 320 -0.99 -13.70 8.24
C CYS A 320 -1.55 -15.09 8.53
N THR A 321 -0.68 -16.07 8.81
CA THR A 321 -1.09 -17.46 9.09
C THR A 321 -1.24 -17.76 10.58
N ARG A 322 -0.66 -16.92 11.45
CA ARG A 322 -0.67 -17.09 12.91
C ARG A 322 -1.47 -16.01 13.63
N THR A 323 -2.06 -16.32 14.78
CA THR A 323 -2.81 -15.34 15.59
C THR A 323 -1.87 -14.33 16.28
N ASP A 324 -2.41 -13.21 16.80
CA ASP A 324 -1.63 -12.24 17.59
C ASP A 324 -0.89 -12.88 18.76
N GLU A 325 -1.52 -13.85 19.44
CA GLU A 325 -0.94 -14.54 20.60
C GLU A 325 0.20 -15.49 20.18
N GLU A 326 -0.02 -16.29 19.13
CA GLU A 326 1.01 -17.16 18.55
C GLU A 326 2.22 -16.34 18.09
N LEU A 327 2.00 -15.20 17.42
CA LEU A 327 3.08 -14.33 16.95
C LEU A 327 3.88 -13.70 18.09
N LYS A 328 3.24 -13.28 19.18
CA LYS A 328 3.95 -12.72 20.34
C LYS A 328 4.93 -13.72 20.94
N VAL A 329 4.60 -15.01 20.89
CA VAL A 329 5.46 -16.10 21.33
C VAL A 329 6.53 -16.41 20.28
N LEU A 330 6.14 -16.58 19.00
CA LEU A 330 7.03 -17.00 17.91
C LEU A 330 8.09 -15.96 17.50
N LEU A 331 7.82 -14.66 17.68
CA LEU A 331 8.75 -13.58 17.36
C LEU A 331 9.86 -13.46 18.44
N ALA A 332 10.64 -14.53 18.56
CA ALA A 332 11.78 -14.69 19.44
C ALA A 332 13.06 -15.04 18.64
N PRO A 333 14.26 -14.78 19.19
CA PRO A 333 15.53 -15.08 18.52
C PRO A 333 15.70 -16.53 18.06
N ARG A 334 15.12 -17.49 18.79
CA ARG A 334 15.16 -18.92 18.46
C ARG A 334 14.36 -19.29 17.20
N LEU A 335 13.58 -18.36 16.64
CA LEU A 335 12.98 -18.54 15.31
C LEU A 335 14.05 -18.78 14.22
N ALA A 336 15.28 -18.32 14.44
CA ALA A 336 16.44 -18.59 13.59
C ALA A 336 16.64 -20.09 13.30
N ASP A 337 16.31 -20.96 14.27
CA ASP A 337 16.46 -22.41 14.14
C ASP A 337 15.61 -23.01 13.00
N LYS A 338 14.59 -22.28 12.53
CA LYS A 338 13.75 -22.65 11.38
C LYS A 338 14.08 -21.87 10.10
N ILE A 339 14.95 -20.87 10.18
CA ILE A 339 15.41 -20.08 9.03
C ILE A 339 16.64 -20.77 8.45
N THR A 340 16.39 -21.85 7.72
CA THR A 340 17.43 -22.79 7.29
C THR A 340 17.63 -22.80 5.77
N ALA A 341 17.27 -21.72 5.08
CA ALA A 341 17.21 -21.71 3.61
C ALA A 341 18.58 -21.93 2.93
N CYS A 342 19.68 -21.54 3.58
CA CYS A 342 21.04 -21.50 3.05
C CYS A 342 22.03 -22.48 3.71
N GLU A 343 21.57 -23.54 4.38
CA GLU A 343 22.42 -24.51 5.10
C GLU A 343 23.45 -25.25 4.24
N GLU A 344 23.21 -25.37 2.94
CA GLU A 344 24.03 -26.20 2.06
C GLU A 344 25.43 -25.62 1.81
N THR A 345 26.42 -26.51 1.79
CA THR A 345 27.82 -26.15 1.50
C THR A 345 27.97 -25.65 0.06
N ILE A 346 28.95 -24.76 -0.16
CA ILE A 346 29.24 -24.14 -1.46
C ILE A 346 29.43 -25.17 -2.57
N SER A 347 30.11 -26.29 -2.30
CA SER A 347 30.31 -27.37 -3.27
C SER A 347 29.00 -27.98 -3.78
N VAL A 348 28.01 -28.15 -2.89
CA VAL A 348 26.72 -28.76 -3.20
C VAL A 348 25.89 -27.83 -4.09
N TRP A 349 25.69 -26.59 -3.64
CA TRP A 349 24.85 -25.67 -4.41
C TRP A 349 25.55 -25.19 -5.69
N LEU A 350 26.88 -25.11 -5.74
CA LEU A 350 27.61 -24.76 -6.98
C LEU A 350 27.46 -25.85 -8.04
N ASN A 351 27.58 -27.12 -7.66
CA ASN A 351 27.35 -28.24 -8.57
C ASN A 351 25.90 -28.24 -9.10
N ARG A 352 24.93 -27.92 -8.23
CA ARG A 352 23.53 -27.74 -8.64
C ARG A 352 23.40 -26.56 -9.60
N TRP A 353 23.95 -25.40 -9.25
CA TRP A 353 23.89 -24.19 -10.06
C TRP A 353 24.48 -24.39 -11.46
N MET A 354 25.57 -25.14 -11.58
CA MET A 354 26.14 -25.52 -12.88
C MET A 354 25.23 -26.44 -13.71
N LYS A 355 24.38 -27.25 -13.07
CA LYS A 355 23.46 -28.19 -13.74
C LYS A 355 22.09 -27.59 -14.05
N THR A 356 21.51 -26.85 -13.12
CA THR A 356 20.12 -26.36 -13.18
C THR A 356 20.02 -24.86 -13.34
N GLY A 357 21.12 -24.11 -13.21
CA GLY A 357 21.12 -22.65 -13.20
C GLY A 357 20.59 -22.00 -11.92
N ALA A 358 20.22 -22.80 -10.90
CA ALA A 358 19.65 -22.32 -9.64
C ALA A 358 20.48 -22.75 -8.43
N ARG A 359 20.57 -21.87 -7.44
CA ARG A 359 21.20 -22.15 -6.15
C ARG A 359 20.35 -23.11 -5.32
N PHE A 360 19.06 -22.81 -5.15
CA PHE A 360 18.15 -23.58 -4.30
C PHE A 360 17.37 -24.62 -5.10
N ASP A 361 17.08 -25.74 -4.46
CA ASP A 361 16.13 -26.73 -4.96
C ASP A 361 14.70 -26.34 -4.57
N SER A 362 13.80 -26.32 -5.56
CA SER A 362 12.41 -25.90 -5.40
C SER A 362 11.64 -26.78 -4.42
N ALA A 363 11.85 -28.10 -4.43
CA ALA A 363 11.13 -29.00 -3.54
C ALA A 363 11.61 -28.88 -2.09
N SER A 364 12.93 -28.86 -1.87
CA SER A 364 13.47 -28.65 -0.51
C SER A 364 13.03 -27.32 0.08
N TRP A 365 12.95 -26.26 -0.74
CA TRP A 365 12.52 -24.95 -0.26
C TRP A 365 11.02 -24.92 0.03
N ALA A 366 10.20 -25.60 -0.78
CA ALA A 366 8.77 -25.80 -0.50
C ALA A 366 8.57 -26.46 0.87
N ARG A 367 9.31 -27.54 1.18
CA ARG A 367 9.27 -28.20 2.49
C ARG A 367 9.59 -27.21 3.62
N LYS A 368 10.63 -26.40 3.48
CA LYS A 368 11.01 -25.37 4.49
C LYS A 368 9.96 -24.26 4.64
N CYS A 369 9.30 -23.85 3.54
CA CYS A 369 8.25 -22.84 3.57
C CYS A 369 6.96 -23.30 4.27
N THR A 370 6.70 -24.60 4.40
CA THR A 370 5.50 -25.12 5.08
C THR A 370 5.37 -24.61 6.52
N PHE A 371 6.47 -24.53 7.27
CA PHE A 371 6.48 -24.00 8.64
C PHE A 371 5.94 -22.56 8.71
N PHE A 372 6.43 -21.69 7.81
CA PHE A 372 6.05 -20.27 7.76
C PHE A 372 4.63 -20.03 7.23
N THR A 373 4.05 -21.02 6.57
CA THR A 373 2.73 -20.94 5.94
C THR A 373 1.67 -21.79 6.65
N HIS A 374 2.01 -22.41 7.77
CA HIS A 374 1.14 -23.34 8.50
C HIS A 374 0.66 -24.49 7.59
N GLY A 375 1.62 -25.12 6.90
CA GLY A 375 1.39 -26.23 5.98
C GLY A 375 0.93 -25.78 4.61
N SER A 376 0.10 -26.58 3.96
CA SER A 376 -0.48 -26.24 2.65
C SER A 376 -1.73 -25.37 2.77
N MET A 377 -1.63 -24.32 3.60
CA MET A 377 -2.73 -23.38 3.80
C MET A 377 -2.90 -22.47 2.57
N THR A 378 -4.15 -22.20 2.24
CA THR A 378 -4.55 -21.30 1.15
C THR A 378 -4.74 -19.86 1.63
N PHE A 379 -4.76 -18.89 0.70
CA PHE A 379 -5.06 -17.50 1.04
C PHE A 379 -6.43 -17.31 1.70
N ARG A 380 -7.42 -18.12 1.30
CA ARG A 380 -8.75 -18.17 1.92
C ARG A 380 -8.68 -18.64 3.36
N GLU A 381 -8.10 -19.82 3.59
CA GLU A 381 -7.99 -20.42 4.93
C GLU A 381 -7.22 -19.50 5.90
N ALA A 382 -6.14 -18.87 5.43
CA ALA A 382 -5.38 -17.90 6.23
C ALA A 382 -6.22 -16.69 6.66
N TYR A 383 -7.00 -16.15 5.73
CA TYR A 383 -7.89 -15.02 5.99
C TYR A 383 -9.03 -15.39 6.95
N GLU A 384 -9.62 -16.58 6.81
CA GLU A 384 -10.67 -17.07 7.70
C GLU A 384 -10.15 -17.32 9.13
N ARG A 385 -8.89 -17.75 9.28
CA ARG A 385 -8.25 -17.98 10.58
C ARG A 385 -7.92 -16.67 11.30
N THR A 386 -7.26 -15.73 10.63
CA THR A 386 -6.67 -14.54 11.29
C THR A 386 -7.40 -13.24 11.02
N GLY A 387 -8.24 -13.17 9.98
CA GLY A 387 -8.84 -11.94 9.47
C GLY A 387 -7.85 -10.99 8.77
N ARG A 388 -6.56 -11.33 8.71
CA ARG A 388 -5.52 -10.55 8.03
C ARG A 388 -5.49 -10.88 6.55
N ILE A 389 -5.35 -9.86 5.73
CA ILE A 389 -5.29 -9.99 4.27
C ILE A 389 -3.83 -10.12 3.86
N LEU A 390 -3.44 -11.32 3.45
CA LEU A 390 -2.13 -11.58 2.84
C LEU A 390 -2.15 -11.26 1.34
N ASN A 391 -1.17 -10.48 0.89
CA ASN A 391 -0.92 -10.19 -0.52
C ASN A 391 0.51 -10.59 -0.90
N ILE A 392 0.67 -11.36 -1.97
CA ILE A 392 1.97 -11.76 -2.50
C ILE A 392 2.05 -11.40 -3.99
N SER A 393 3.11 -10.70 -4.38
CA SER A 393 3.34 -10.29 -5.77
C SER A 393 4.14 -11.35 -6.53
N VAL A 394 3.68 -11.71 -7.72
CA VAL A 394 4.35 -12.64 -8.64
C VAL A 394 4.29 -12.12 -10.08
N VAL A 395 5.28 -12.48 -10.91
CA VAL A 395 5.26 -12.17 -12.35
C VAL A 395 5.20 -13.48 -13.13
N PRO A 396 4.32 -13.63 -14.13
CA PRO A 396 4.41 -14.76 -15.04
C PRO A 396 5.75 -14.78 -15.78
N HIS A 397 6.24 -15.97 -16.15
CA HIS A 397 7.48 -16.14 -16.90
C HIS A 397 7.44 -15.44 -18.27
N ASP A 398 6.25 -15.35 -18.85
CA ASP A 398 6.03 -14.63 -20.10
C ASP A 398 6.30 -13.12 -19.95
N ARG A 399 7.10 -12.57 -20.87
CA ARG A 399 7.65 -11.20 -20.79
C ARG A 399 6.56 -10.13 -20.77
N TYR A 400 5.54 -10.30 -21.60
CA TYR A 400 4.50 -9.30 -21.81
C TYR A 400 3.36 -9.39 -20.79
N SER A 401 3.35 -10.44 -19.97
CA SER A 401 2.34 -10.61 -18.96
C SER A 401 2.54 -9.64 -17.78
N PRO A 402 1.46 -9.00 -17.29
CA PRO A 402 1.53 -8.08 -16.16
C PRO A 402 1.81 -8.81 -14.84
N THR A 403 2.24 -8.06 -13.83
CA THR A 403 2.39 -8.59 -12.47
C THR A 403 1.02 -8.96 -11.90
N LYS A 404 0.98 -10.05 -11.13
CA LYS A 404 -0.23 -10.51 -10.42
C LYS A 404 -0.01 -10.39 -8.92
N VAL A 405 -1.03 -9.91 -8.22
CA VAL A 405 -1.07 -9.90 -6.75
C VAL A 405 -2.03 -10.99 -6.29
N LEU A 406 -1.51 -11.99 -5.60
CA LEU A 406 -2.24 -13.13 -5.09
C LEU A 406 -2.74 -12.82 -3.68
N ASN A 407 -4.04 -12.98 -3.46
CA ASN A 407 -4.72 -12.77 -2.18
C ASN A 407 -6.03 -13.59 -2.13
N TYR A 408 -6.79 -13.47 -1.04
CA TYR A 408 -8.05 -14.20 -0.85
C TYR A 408 -9.15 -13.84 -1.87
N ILE A 409 -9.07 -12.69 -2.56
CA ILE A 409 -10.02 -12.28 -3.60
C ILE A 409 -9.58 -12.81 -4.97
N THR A 410 -8.31 -12.60 -5.32
CA THR A 410 -7.77 -12.90 -6.66
C THR A 410 -7.41 -14.37 -6.84
N ALA A 411 -6.97 -15.03 -5.78
CA ALA A 411 -6.43 -16.38 -5.80
C ALA A 411 -6.74 -17.15 -4.49
N PRO A 412 -8.03 -17.25 -4.08
CA PRO A 412 -8.43 -17.78 -2.77
C PRO A 412 -7.89 -19.17 -2.45
N ASP A 413 -7.94 -20.06 -3.43
CA ASP A 413 -7.63 -21.48 -3.25
C ASP A 413 -6.16 -21.80 -3.55
N THR A 414 -5.35 -20.77 -3.83
CA THR A 414 -3.91 -20.94 -4.10
C THR A 414 -3.16 -21.16 -2.80
N VAL A 415 -2.24 -22.13 -2.80
CA VAL A 415 -1.44 -22.49 -1.63
C VAL A 415 -0.31 -21.48 -1.43
N ILE A 416 -0.20 -20.96 -0.20
CA ILE A 416 0.67 -19.81 0.10
C ILE A 416 2.15 -20.13 -0.15
N TRP A 417 2.65 -21.31 0.26
CA TRP A 417 4.07 -21.63 0.05
C TRP A 417 4.44 -21.66 -1.44
N SER A 418 3.55 -22.11 -2.33
CA SER A 418 3.81 -22.10 -3.78
C SER A 418 3.91 -20.67 -4.32
N ALA A 419 3.08 -19.76 -3.80
CA ALA A 419 3.15 -18.33 -4.10
C ALA A 419 4.44 -17.68 -3.56
N LEU A 420 4.92 -18.10 -2.39
CA LEU A 420 6.18 -17.62 -1.83
C LEU A 420 7.38 -18.04 -2.70
N LEU A 421 7.43 -19.30 -3.14
CA LEU A 421 8.48 -19.78 -4.03
C LEU A 421 8.46 -19.01 -5.36
N ALA A 422 7.27 -18.80 -5.94
CA ALA A 422 7.11 -17.97 -7.13
C ALA A 422 7.60 -16.53 -6.91
N SER A 423 7.26 -15.95 -5.76
CA SER A 423 7.70 -14.61 -5.36
C SER A 423 9.18 -14.53 -4.99
N ALA A 424 9.88 -15.65 -4.82
CA ALA A 424 11.31 -15.69 -4.53
C ALA A 424 12.14 -16.31 -5.67
N ALA A 425 11.49 -16.62 -6.81
CA ALA A 425 12.09 -17.16 -8.03
C ALA A 425 12.85 -16.08 -8.81
N VAL A 426 13.97 -15.63 -8.23
CA VAL A 426 14.94 -14.75 -8.86
C VAL A 426 15.87 -15.58 -9.75
N PRO A 427 16.09 -15.19 -11.01
CA PRO A 427 17.00 -15.89 -11.91
C PRO A 427 18.39 -16.08 -11.27
N GLY A 428 18.90 -17.31 -11.28
CA GLY A 428 20.16 -17.69 -10.64
C GLY A 428 20.05 -18.16 -9.19
N ILE A 429 18.98 -17.78 -8.48
CA ILE A 429 18.72 -18.20 -7.10
C ILE A 429 17.75 -19.39 -7.08
N LEU A 430 16.58 -19.23 -7.69
CA LEU A 430 15.57 -20.27 -7.82
C LEU A 430 14.98 -20.20 -9.23
N ASN A 431 14.78 -21.38 -9.83
CA ASN A 431 14.14 -21.48 -11.14
C ASN A 431 12.66 -21.05 -11.07
N PRO A 432 12.07 -20.60 -12.19
CA PRO A 432 10.65 -20.29 -12.25
C PRO A 432 9.80 -21.49 -11.79
N VAL A 433 8.76 -21.25 -11.00
CA VAL A 433 7.93 -22.33 -10.41
C VAL A 433 6.45 -22.20 -10.79
N VAL A 434 5.72 -23.30 -10.66
CA VAL A 434 4.27 -23.36 -10.87
C VAL A 434 3.53 -23.02 -9.57
N LEU A 435 2.42 -22.29 -9.67
CA LEU A 435 1.53 -22.06 -8.53
C LEU A 435 0.63 -23.28 -8.31
N MET A 436 0.38 -23.64 -7.04
CA MET A 436 -0.47 -24.77 -6.68
C MET A 436 -1.81 -24.30 -6.12
N GLN A 437 -2.90 -24.96 -6.50
CA GLN A 437 -4.25 -24.75 -6.02
C GLN A 437 -4.74 -25.97 -5.25
N LYS A 438 -5.37 -25.72 -4.10
CA LYS A 438 -6.02 -26.75 -3.29
C LYS A 438 -7.46 -26.93 -3.75
N LEU A 439 -7.82 -28.17 -4.08
CA LEU A 439 -9.19 -28.54 -4.43
C LEU A 439 -10.02 -28.80 -3.16
N LYS A 440 -11.35 -28.92 -3.33
CA LYS A 440 -12.27 -29.18 -2.22
C LYS A 440 -12.06 -30.55 -1.55
N ASP A 441 -11.44 -31.48 -2.26
CA ASP A 441 -11.05 -32.80 -1.75
C ASP A 441 -9.74 -32.76 -0.96
N GLY A 442 -9.08 -31.59 -0.87
CA GLY A 442 -7.80 -31.39 -0.22
C GLY A 442 -6.59 -31.63 -1.12
N SER A 443 -6.76 -32.17 -2.32
CA SER A 443 -5.65 -32.45 -3.24
C SER A 443 -5.08 -31.18 -3.87
N LEU A 444 -3.79 -31.19 -4.20
CA LEU A 444 -3.13 -30.08 -4.88
C LEU A 444 -3.02 -30.34 -6.39
N VAL A 445 -3.45 -29.34 -7.16
CA VAL A 445 -3.32 -29.31 -8.61
C VAL A 445 -2.63 -28.02 -9.05
N PRO A 446 -1.95 -27.99 -10.21
CA PRO A 446 -1.44 -26.74 -10.78
C PRO A 446 -2.57 -25.72 -10.93
N TRP A 447 -2.33 -24.47 -10.50
CA TRP A 447 -3.28 -23.38 -10.66
C TRP A 447 -3.57 -23.16 -12.15
N ASN A 448 -4.86 -23.04 -12.48
CA ASN A 448 -5.34 -22.91 -13.86
C ASN A 448 -4.48 -21.86 -14.61
N TRP A 449 -3.94 -22.26 -15.78
CA TRP A 449 -3.03 -21.52 -16.69
C TRP A 449 -1.56 -21.96 -16.79
N GLY A 450 -1.06 -22.96 -16.05
CA GLY A 450 0.17 -23.72 -16.37
C GLY A 450 1.36 -22.87 -16.88
N SER A 451 1.54 -21.69 -16.28
CA SER A 451 2.60 -20.76 -16.60
C SER A 451 3.56 -20.74 -15.42
N LEU A 452 4.85 -20.89 -15.68
CA LEU A 452 5.86 -20.67 -14.65
C LEU A 452 5.80 -19.21 -14.18
N PHE A 453 6.13 -18.97 -12.92
CA PHE A 453 6.17 -17.64 -12.30
C PHE A 453 7.57 -17.33 -11.77
N LYS A 454 7.89 -16.04 -11.76
CA LYS A 454 9.14 -15.44 -11.29
C LYS A 454 8.84 -14.40 -10.20
N ASP A 455 9.91 -13.95 -9.54
CA ASP A 455 9.85 -12.95 -8.47
C ASP A 455 9.13 -11.66 -8.93
N GLY A 456 8.12 -11.26 -8.14
CA GLY A 456 7.35 -10.01 -8.27
C GLY A 456 8.24 -8.77 -8.34
N SER A 457 9.34 -8.77 -7.57
CA SER A 457 10.25 -7.65 -7.41
C SER A 457 10.99 -7.28 -8.69
N LEU A 458 11.03 -8.12 -9.73
CA LEU A 458 11.64 -7.78 -11.02
C LEU A 458 10.89 -6.64 -11.74
N LYS A 459 9.57 -6.57 -11.55
CA LYS A 459 8.72 -5.53 -12.14
C LYS A 459 8.17 -4.58 -11.09
N VAL A 460 7.54 -5.12 -10.04
CA VAL A 460 6.85 -4.35 -9.00
C VAL A 460 7.06 -5.02 -7.64
N ASP A 461 7.97 -4.47 -6.84
CA ASP A 461 8.22 -4.95 -5.47
C ASP A 461 7.03 -4.67 -4.54
N ILE A 462 6.50 -3.44 -4.56
CA ILE A 462 5.37 -3.03 -3.72
C ILE A 462 4.18 -2.61 -4.61
N PRO A 463 3.09 -3.40 -4.66
CA PRO A 463 2.00 -3.17 -5.60
C PRO A 463 0.98 -2.17 -5.04
N THR A 464 1.39 -0.92 -4.78
CA THR A 464 0.54 0.13 -4.17
C THR A 464 -0.76 0.37 -4.92
N GLN A 465 -0.72 0.39 -6.26
CA GLN A 465 -1.91 0.56 -7.09
C GLN A 465 -2.90 -0.60 -6.94
N ALA A 466 -2.43 -1.85 -6.92
CA ALA A 466 -3.29 -3.01 -6.73
C ALA A 466 -3.91 -3.03 -5.33
N LEU A 467 -3.13 -2.67 -4.30
CA LEU A 467 -3.64 -2.54 -2.93
C LEU A 467 -4.71 -1.46 -2.81
N ASN A 468 -4.54 -0.33 -3.50
CA ASN A 468 -5.55 0.72 -3.57
C ASN A 468 -6.83 0.21 -4.26
N LEU A 469 -6.70 -0.47 -5.39
CA LEU A 469 -7.85 -0.98 -6.16
C LEU A 469 -8.64 -2.07 -5.42
N TYR A 470 -7.96 -3.04 -4.79
CA TYR A 470 -8.65 -4.16 -4.14
C TYR A 470 -9.13 -3.84 -2.73
N PHE A 471 -8.38 -3.05 -1.97
CA PHE A 471 -8.61 -2.87 -0.53
C PHE A 471 -8.76 -1.41 -0.10
N ASN A 472 -8.76 -0.45 -1.03
CA ASN A 472 -8.82 0.98 -0.74
C ASN A 472 -7.69 1.42 0.22
N VAL A 473 -6.49 0.88 0.01
CA VAL A 473 -5.29 1.28 0.76
C VAL A 473 -4.88 2.67 0.31
N THR A 474 -4.87 3.63 1.24
CA THR A 474 -4.47 5.02 1.01
C THR A 474 -3.19 5.38 1.78
N ASN A 475 -2.86 4.64 2.83
CA ASN A 475 -1.66 4.85 3.65
C ASN A 475 -0.79 3.58 3.70
N PRO A 476 0.01 3.30 2.66
CA PRO A 476 0.95 2.20 2.66
C PRO A 476 2.15 2.52 3.57
N VAL A 477 2.34 1.71 4.60
CA VAL A 477 3.52 1.71 5.46
C VAL A 477 4.52 0.69 4.92
N VAL A 478 5.61 1.17 4.32
CA VAL A 478 6.59 0.33 3.64
C VAL A 478 7.78 0.06 4.57
N SER A 479 8.10 -1.20 4.77
CA SER A 479 9.38 -1.65 5.33
C SER A 479 10.29 -2.09 4.20
N GLN A 480 11.35 -1.31 3.95
CA GLN A 480 12.22 -1.51 2.80
C GLN A 480 13.56 -2.12 3.21
N ALA A 481 13.82 -3.34 2.75
CA ALA A 481 15.01 -4.15 2.99
C ALA A 481 15.85 -4.40 1.72
N ASN A 482 15.44 -3.91 0.53
CA ASN A 482 16.21 -4.11 -0.70
C ASN A 482 17.62 -3.49 -0.61
N PRO A 483 18.69 -4.26 -0.88
CA PRO A 483 20.07 -3.80 -0.75
C PRO A 483 20.41 -2.63 -1.66
N HIS A 484 19.93 -2.68 -2.91
CA HIS A 484 20.24 -1.66 -3.92
C HIS A 484 19.56 -0.32 -3.62
N VAL A 485 18.43 -0.33 -2.91
CA VAL A 485 17.69 0.89 -2.54
C VAL A 485 18.29 1.54 -1.29
N HIS A 486 18.82 0.73 -0.38
CA HIS A 486 19.39 1.18 0.90
C HIS A 486 20.48 2.25 0.71
N LEU A 487 21.27 2.11 -0.36
CA LEU A 487 22.34 3.04 -0.70
C LEU A 487 21.84 4.44 -1.06
N PHE A 488 20.67 4.55 -1.71
CA PHE A 488 20.12 5.81 -2.25
C PHE A 488 19.13 6.53 -1.33
N PHE A 489 18.88 5.99 -0.13
CA PHE A 489 17.97 6.64 0.81
C PHE A 489 18.66 7.75 1.62
N PHE A 490 18.24 8.97 1.36
CA PHE A 490 18.58 10.14 2.17
C PHE A 490 17.32 10.95 2.43
N ALA A 491 17.09 11.22 3.71
CA ALA A 491 16.03 12.12 4.16
C ALA A 491 16.67 13.48 4.46
N PRO A 492 16.86 14.37 3.48
CA PRO A 492 17.67 15.59 3.60
C PRO A 492 17.17 16.55 4.68
N ARG A 493 15.87 16.47 5.00
CA ARG A 493 15.18 17.30 5.98
C ARG A 493 14.74 16.51 7.22
N GLY A 494 15.39 15.38 7.48
CA GLY A 494 14.98 14.47 8.56
C GLY A 494 13.80 13.60 8.15
N SER A 495 13.36 12.76 9.07
CA SER A 495 12.23 11.86 8.85
C SER A 495 11.43 11.76 10.15
N ALA A 496 10.16 11.34 10.10
CA ALA A 496 9.34 11.18 11.31
C ALA A 496 10.10 10.54 12.52
N GLY A 497 10.09 11.23 13.66
CA GLY A 497 10.79 10.85 14.90
C GLY A 497 12.33 10.88 14.84
N ARG A 498 12.90 11.48 13.79
CA ARG A 498 14.35 11.65 13.58
C ARG A 498 14.66 13.05 13.03
N PRO A 499 14.68 14.05 13.91
CA PRO A 499 15.00 15.42 13.53
C PRO A 499 16.46 15.60 13.16
N VAL A 500 16.70 16.59 12.30
CA VAL A 500 18.05 16.95 11.86
C VAL A 500 18.85 17.46 13.06
N ALA A 501 20.10 17.01 13.20
CA ALA A 501 20.93 17.33 14.35
C ALA A 501 21.33 18.82 14.45
N HIS A 502 21.14 19.59 13.37
CA HIS A 502 21.56 20.98 13.19
C HIS A 502 20.35 21.93 13.18
N ARG A 503 20.54 23.19 13.62
CA ARG A 503 19.50 24.24 13.66
C ARG A 503 18.16 23.77 14.26
N LYS A 504 18.22 23.01 15.36
CA LYS A 504 17.03 22.52 16.08
C LYS A 504 16.00 21.81 15.16
N GLY A 505 16.44 20.90 14.28
CA GLY A 505 15.54 20.13 13.39
C GLY A 505 15.17 20.80 12.06
N LYS A 506 15.26 22.14 12.00
CA LYS A 506 14.80 22.96 10.85
C LYS A 506 15.77 23.05 9.67
N GLY A 507 16.96 22.46 9.79
CA GLY A 507 18.03 22.54 8.80
C GLY A 507 18.04 21.38 7.78
N TRP A 508 18.94 21.50 6.80
CA TRP A 508 19.30 20.40 5.89
C TRP A 508 20.38 19.51 6.53
N ARG A 509 20.29 18.20 6.36
CA ARG A 509 21.29 17.23 6.84
C ARG A 509 22.64 17.49 6.18
N GLY A 510 23.67 17.71 7.00
CA GLY A 510 24.99 18.11 6.51
C GLY A 510 25.11 19.54 5.95
N ASN A 511 24.03 20.35 6.00
CA ASN A 511 23.83 21.67 5.36
C ASN A 511 23.29 21.59 3.93
N PHE A 512 22.83 22.75 3.43
CA PHE A 512 22.18 22.88 2.12
C PHE A 512 23.05 22.38 0.97
N LEU A 513 24.32 22.79 0.88
CA LEU A 513 25.21 22.39 -0.23
C LEU A 513 25.41 20.88 -0.33
N LEU A 514 25.72 20.20 0.78
CA LEU A 514 25.92 18.75 0.78
C LEU A 514 24.60 18.00 0.50
N SER A 515 23.48 18.47 1.04
CA SER A 515 22.17 17.89 0.73
C SER A 515 21.76 18.11 -0.73
N ALA A 516 22.01 19.30 -1.28
CA ALA A 516 21.68 19.62 -2.67
C ALA A 516 22.55 18.82 -3.65
N ALA A 517 23.84 18.68 -3.36
CA ALA A 517 24.75 17.87 -4.16
C ALA A 517 24.39 16.37 -4.11
N GLU A 518 23.99 15.86 -2.95
CA GLU A 518 23.47 14.49 -2.82
C GLU A 518 22.20 14.28 -3.67
N GLN A 519 21.25 15.21 -3.60
CA GLN A 519 20.02 15.14 -4.38
C GLN A 519 20.29 15.21 -5.88
N TRP A 520 21.16 16.14 -6.30
CA TRP A 520 21.54 16.30 -7.69
C TRP A 520 22.17 15.01 -8.25
N LEU A 521 23.15 14.42 -7.55
CA LEU A 521 23.78 13.16 -7.95
C LEU A 521 22.77 12.00 -8.00
N LYS A 522 21.86 11.93 -7.03
CA LYS A 522 20.80 10.91 -7.04
C LYS A 522 19.90 11.04 -8.28
N HIS A 523 19.54 12.26 -8.66
CA HIS A 523 18.75 12.52 -9.86
C HIS A 523 19.51 12.18 -11.14
N GLU A 524 20.80 12.53 -11.23
CA GLU A 524 21.65 12.18 -12.37
C GLU A 524 21.82 10.65 -12.52
N LEU A 525 22.11 9.94 -11.43
CA LEU A 525 22.16 8.47 -11.42
C LEU A 525 20.83 7.86 -11.91
N THR A 526 19.70 8.38 -11.41
CA THR A 526 18.37 7.93 -11.83
C THR A 526 18.13 8.18 -13.32
N LYS A 527 18.54 9.35 -13.84
CA LYS A 527 18.48 9.68 -15.26
C LYS A 527 19.30 8.69 -16.08
N ASN A 528 20.53 8.39 -15.67
CA ASN A 528 21.41 7.45 -16.38
C ASN A 528 20.81 6.03 -16.43
N PHE A 529 20.19 5.56 -15.35
CA PHE A 529 19.45 4.28 -15.37
C PHE A 529 18.22 4.30 -16.28
N LYS A 530 17.48 5.42 -16.36
CA LYS A 530 16.36 5.59 -17.30
C LYS A 530 16.85 5.50 -18.75
N VAL A 531 17.93 6.21 -19.09
CA VAL A 531 18.54 6.17 -20.43
C VAL A 531 18.93 4.74 -20.81
N ILE A 532 19.55 3.99 -19.88
CA ILE A 532 19.91 2.58 -20.10
C ILE A 532 18.68 1.72 -20.42
N ARG A 533 17.58 1.90 -19.67
CA ARG A 533 16.33 1.15 -19.88
C ARG A 533 15.66 1.52 -21.20
N ASP A 534 15.46 2.81 -21.44
CA ASP A 534 14.65 3.32 -22.56
C ASP A 534 15.34 3.07 -23.91
N LEU A 535 16.68 3.03 -23.92
CA LEU A 535 17.47 2.62 -25.08
C LEU A 535 17.72 1.10 -25.15
N GLU A 536 17.13 0.29 -24.27
CA GLU A 536 17.29 -1.18 -24.22
C GLU A 536 18.77 -1.66 -24.23
N LEU A 537 19.67 -0.87 -23.63
CA LEU A 537 21.11 -1.10 -23.71
C LEU A 537 21.56 -2.31 -22.89
N LEU A 538 20.86 -2.62 -21.78
CA LEU A 538 21.18 -3.79 -20.95
C LEU A 538 20.73 -5.09 -21.61
N PRO A 539 21.63 -6.07 -21.79
CA PRO A 539 21.22 -7.38 -22.27
C PRO A 539 20.35 -8.07 -21.19
N PRO A 540 19.39 -8.93 -21.59
CA PRO A 540 18.67 -9.74 -20.64
C PRO A 540 19.67 -10.65 -19.92
N LEU A 541 19.88 -10.41 -18.62
CA LEU A 541 20.75 -11.23 -17.78
C LEU A 541 19.91 -12.39 -17.24
N LEU A 542 20.36 -13.63 -17.47
CA LEU A 542 19.62 -14.84 -17.09
C LEU A 542 18.17 -14.84 -17.63
N GLY A 543 18.00 -14.38 -18.87
CA GLY A 543 16.70 -14.37 -19.57
C GLY A 543 15.64 -13.42 -19.00
N SER A 544 16.03 -12.48 -18.14
CA SER A 544 15.12 -11.51 -17.50
C SER A 544 15.65 -10.08 -17.64
N ASP A 545 14.74 -9.10 -17.66
CA ASP A 545 15.07 -7.68 -17.81
C ASP A 545 15.29 -7.07 -16.42
N TRP A 546 16.54 -6.67 -16.12
CA TRP A 546 16.94 -6.10 -14.81
C TRP A 546 16.90 -4.57 -14.77
N SER A 547 16.66 -3.94 -15.91
CA SER A 547 16.68 -2.48 -16.07
C SER A 547 15.60 -1.76 -15.24
N SER A 548 14.45 -2.41 -15.00
CA SER A 548 13.35 -1.88 -14.21
C SER A 548 13.62 -1.85 -12.71
N LEU A 549 14.51 -2.70 -12.19
CA LEU A 549 14.75 -2.85 -10.74
C LEU A 549 15.20 -1.56 -10.08
N PHE A 550 16.14 -0.83 -10.71
CA PHE A 550 16.65 0.42 -10.16
C PHE A 550 15.68 1.60 -10.27
N LEU A 551 14.61 1.46 -11.05
CA LEU A 551 13.64 2.54 -11.34
C LEU A 551 12.32 2.37 -10.59
N GLN A 552 12.18 1.32 -9.80
CA GLN A 552 10.98 1.06 -9.00
C GLN A 552 10.79 2.13 -7.91
N ARG A 553 9.52 2.39 -7.59
CA ARG A 553 9.14 3.18 -6.42
C ARG A 553 9.16 2.27 -5.19
N PHE A 554 9.93 2.67 -4.18
CA PHE A 554 10.18 1.90 -2.96
C PHE A 554 9.73 2.63 -1.69
N ASP A 555 9.07 3.77 -1.85
CA ASP A 555 8.55 4.60 -0.79
C ASP A 555 7.03 4.45 -0.67
N GLY A 556 6.56 4.49 0.57
CA GLY A 556 5.14 4.62 0.92
C GLY A 556 4.89 5.90 1.70
N ALA A 557 3.64 6.11 2.11
CA ALA A 557 3.25 7.22 2.97
C ALA A 557 4.12 7.28 4.25
N VAL A 558 4.46 6.11 4.78
CA VAL A 558 5.49 5.97 5.82
C VAL A 558 6.49 4.93 5.35
N THR A 559 7.78 5.27 5.33
CA THR A 559 8.82 4.30 4.96
C THR A 559 9.79 4.06 6.12
N ILE A 560 9.97 2.78 6.46
CA ILE A 560 10.80 2.24 7.53
C ILE A 560 12.02 1.59 6.88
N TRP A 561 13.20 1.97 7.38
CA TRP A 561 14.48 1.56 6.82
C TRP A 561 15.37 0.98 7.92
N PRO A 562 15.83 -0.27 7.79
CA PRO A 562 16.75 -0.88 8.74
C PRO A 562 18.12 -0.20 8.69
N ARG A 563 18.86 -0.26 9.80
CA ARG A 563 20.26 0.16 9.84
C ARG A 563 21.14 -1.06 9.56
N THR A 564 21.52 -1.23 8.30
CA THR A 564 22.39 -2.34 7.86
C THR A 564 23.86 -2.04 8.15
N ARG A 565 24.64 -3.10 8.34
CA ARG A 565 26.11 -3.07 8.41
C ARG A 565 26.69 -3.51 7.06
N PHE A 566 27.94 -3.15 6.80
CA PHE A 566 28.66 -3.65 5.62
C PHE A 566 28.66 -5.18 5.52
N MET A 567 28.89 -5.88 6.64
CA MET A 567 28.86 -7.34 6.70
C MET A 567 27.49 -7.94 6.34
N ASP A 568 26.39 -7.20 6.53
CA ASP A 568 25.05 -7.69 6.18
C ASP A 568 24.87 -7.80 4.65
N PHE A 569 25.62 -7.00 3.87
CA PHE A 569 25.63 -7.11 2.41
C PHE A 569 26.41 -8.34 1.93
N ILE A 570 27.50 -8.69 2.62
CA ILE A 570 28.28 -9.89 2.33
C ILE A 570 27.49 -11.15 2.70
N ARG A 571 26.74 -11.10 3.82
CA ARG A 571 25.93 -12.18 4.38
C ARG A 571 24.48 -12.22 3.85
N ILE A 572 24.22 -11.62 2.70
CA ILE A 572 22.85 -11.49 2.17
C ILE A 572 22.21 -12.83 1.74
N LEU A 573 23.03 -13.83 1.45
CA LEU A 573 22.60 -15.20 1.09
C LEU A 573 23.12 -16.23 2.11
N THR A 574 23.14 -15.86 3.39
CA THR A 574 23.46 -16.75 4.50
C THR A 574 22.38 -16.66 5.56
N ASP A 575 22.10 -17.78 6.22
CA ASP A 575 21.10 -17.84 7.28
C ASP A 575 21.59 -17.13 8.56
N PRO A 576 20.69 -16.48 9.33
CA PRO A 576 21.04 -15.82 10.58
C PRO A 576 21.07 -16.83 11.74
N ASP A 577 22.12 -16.77 12.56
CA ASP A 577 22.11 -17.45 13.87
C ASP A 577 21.15 -16.74 14.85
N PRO A 578 20.67 -17.41 15.92
CA PRO A 578 19.82 -16.78 16.94
C PRO A 578 20.28 -15.40 17.45
N PRO A 579 21.57 -15.16 17.81
CA PRO A 579 22.02 -13.83 18.22
C PRO A 579 22.01 -12.80 17.07
N GLU A 580 22.22 -13.24 15.83
CA GLU A 580 22.15 -12.35 14.67
C GLU A 580 20.70 -11.99 14.36
N LEU A 581 19.77 -12.94 14.46
CA LEU A 581 18.34 -12.67 14.35
C LEU A 581 17.86 -11.73 15.46
N GLU A 582 18.28 -11.93 16.71
CA GLU A 582 17.99 -11.01 17.82
C GLU A 582 18.40 -9.57 17.48
N ARG A 583 19.63 -9.41 16.96
CA ARG A 583 20.14 -8.11 16.53
C ARG A 583 19.28 -7.52 15.41
N MET A 584 18.91 -8.31 14.39
CA MET A 584 18.08 -7.85 13.28
C MET A 584 16.69 -7.42 13.76
N MET A 585 16.05 -8.22 14.62
CA MET A 585 14.77 -7.88 15.24
C MET A 585 14.86 -6.59 16.05
N ARG A 586 15.89 -6.46 16.88
CA ARG A 586 16.13 -5.24 17.67
C ARG A 586 16.29 -4.00 16.79
N VAL A 587 17.07 -4.11 15.71
CA VAL A 587 17.24 -2.99 14.76
C VAL A 587 15.91 -2.65 14.11
N GLY A 588 15.13 -3.65 13.67
CA GLY A 588 13.79 -3.49 13.11
C GLY A 588 12.86 -2.72 14.05
N GLN A 589 12.84 -3.07 15.34
CA GLN A 589 12.06 -2.36 16.35
C GLN A 589 12.53 -0.89 16.52
N LEU A 590 13.84 -0.68 16.71
CA LEU A 590 14.45 0.65 16.91
C LEU A 590 14.22 1.62 15.74
N VAL A 591 14.11 1.11 14.52
CA VAL A 591 13.81 1.95 13.34
C VAL A 591 12.33 2.22 13.16
N THR A 592 11.47 1.38 13.74
CA THR A 592 10.01 1.46 13.65
C THR A 592 9.43 2.38 14.73
N TRP A 593 9.91 2.31 15.97
CA TRP A 593 9.44 3.13 17.11
C TRP A 593 9.27 4.63 16.82
N PRO A 594 10.20 5.32 16.12
CA PRO A 594 10.03 6.74 15.80
C PRO A 594 8.87 7.04 14.85
N LYS A 595 8.37 6.05 14.11
CA LYS A 595 7.27 6.17 13.15
C LYS A 595 5.92 5.82 13.75
N LEU A 596 5.90 5.04 14.84
CA LEU A 596 4.67 4.51 15.43
C LEU A 596 3.68 5.60 15.83
N HIS A 597 4.15 6.74 16.34
CA HIS A 597 3.26 7.84 16.72
C HIS A 597 2.46 8.39 15.53
N MET A 598 3.12 8.62 14.40
CA MET A 598 2.49 9.12 13.17
C MET A 598 1.45 8.11 12.65
N ILE A 599 1.78 6.82 12.72
CA ILE A 599 0.88 5.74 12.29
C ILE A 599 -0.30 5.61 13.26
N SER A 600 -0.04 5.69 14.56
CA SER A 600 -1.05 5.61 15.62
C SER A 600 -2.14 6.67 15.46
N ASN A 601 -1.78 7.92 15.15
CA ASN A 601 -2.76 9.01 14.95
C ASN A 601 -3.80 8.66 13.89
N ARG A 602 -3.36 8.03 12.80
CA ARG A 602 -4.26 7.56 11.74
C ARG A 602 -5.04 6.30 12.14
N VAL A 603 -4.35 5.30 12.69
CA VAL A 603 -4.95 4.02 13.12
C VAL A 603 -6.06 4.22 14.14
N ARG A 604 -5.96 5.22 15.04
CA ARG A 604 -7.03 5.59 15.98
C ARG A 604 -8.33 5.91 15.26
N ILE A 605 -8.27 6.70 14.18
CA ILE A 605 -9.46 7.06 13.39
C ILE A 605 -9.98 5.86 12.58
N GLU A 606 -9.08 5.10 11.95
CA GLU A 606 -9.44 3.87 11.24
C GLU A 606 -10.16 2.88 12.17
N LYS A 607 -9.68 2.72 13.41
CA LYS A 607 -10.28 1.86 14.44
C LYS A 607 -11.66 2.33 14.85
N GLN A 608 -11.88 3.62 15.08
CA GLN A 608 -13.21 4.12 15.44
C GLN A 608 -14.23 3.93 14.31
N ILE A 609 -13.81 4.13 13.05
CA ILE A 609 -14.65 3.85 11.88
C ILE A 609 -14.98 2.35 11.81
N LEU A 610 -13.98 1.49 12.02
CA LEU A 610 -14.15 0.04 12.04
C LEU A 610 -15.17 -0.39 13.10
N LEU A 611 -15.00 0.05 14.34
CA LEU A 611 -15.94 -0.22 15.44
C LEU A 611 -17.36 0.25 15.11
N GLY A 612 -17.50 1.42 14.48
CA GLY A 612 -18.78 1.93 14.02
C GLY A 612 -19.46 1.02 12.99
N ARG A 613 -18.70 0.47 12.03
CA ARG A 613 -19.22 -0.48 11.03
C ARG A 613 -19.66 -1.79 11.67
N GLN A 614 -18.86 -2.33 12.59
CA GLN A 614 -19.15 -3.57 13.31
C GLN A 614 -20.38 -3.44 14.21
N ALA A 615 -20.51 -2.31 14.93
CA ALA A 615 -21.68 -2.02 15.75
C ALA A 615 -22.97 -1.98 14.90
N VAL A 616 -22.95 -1.25 13.79
CA VAL A 616 -24.11 -1.16 12.87
C VAL A 616 -24.49 -2.52 12.29
N ARG A 617 -23.50 -3.34 11.92
CA ARG A 617 -23.76 -4.71 11.42
C ARG A 617 -24.39 -5.60 12.47
N THR A 618 -23.85 -5.60 13.68
CA THR A 618 -24.36 -6.43 14.79
C THR A 618 -25.81 -6.08 15.09
N LEU A 619 -26.12 -4.78 15.14
CA LEU A 619 -27.50 -4.30 15.33
C LEU A 619 -28.42 -4.66 14.15
N SER A 620 -27.91 -4.59 12.91
CA SER A 620 -28.67 -4.99 11.72
C SER A 620 -29.03 -6.48 11.73
N ARG A 621 -28.08 -7.35 12.10
CA ARG A 621 -28.30 -8.81 12.23
C ARG A 621 -29.30 -9.15 13.33
N SER A 622 -29.28 -8.42 14.45
CA SER A 622 -30.24 -8.61 15.55
C SER A 622 -31.69 -8.29 15.16
N ARG A 623 -31.90 -7.42 14.14
CA ARG A 623 -33.21 -7.05 13.59
C ARG A 623 -33.73 -8.01 12.54
N SER A 624 -32.87 -8.71 11.80
CA SER A 624 -33.27 -9.65 10.75
C SER A 624 -33.72 -11.02 11.26
N ILE A 625 -33.56 -11.31 12.56
CA ILE A 625 -34.08 -12.54 13.18
C ILE A 625 -35.57 -12.32 13.53
N PRO A 626 -36.51 -13.09 12.94
CA PRO A 626 -37.94 -12.94 13.23
C PRO A 626 -38.26 -13.17 14.72
N PRO A 627 -39.20 -12.43 15.32
CA PRO A 627 -39.54 -12.55 16.75
C PRO A 627 -40.00 -13.96 17.16
N HIS A 628 -40.50 -14.77 16.22
CA HIS A 628 -40.93 -16.16 16.49
C HIS A 628 -39.79 -17.13 16.85
N LEU A 629 -38.53 -16.81 16.54
CA LEU A 629 -37.35 -17.65 16.88
C LEU A 629 -36.68 -17.23 18.20
N LYS A 630 -37.04 -16.08 18.76
CA LYS A 630 -36.52 -15.62 20.06
C LYS A 630 -37.22 -16.30 21.25
N SER A 631 -38.47 -16.73 21.10
CA SER A 631 -39.21 -17.42 22.18
C SER A 631 -38.76 -18.86 22.38
N THR A 632 -38.24 -19.53 21.35
CA THR A 632 -37.82 -20.94 21.42
C THR A 632 -36.48 -21.15 22.13
N LEU A 633 -35.65 -20.11 22.25
CA LEU A 633 -34.34 -20.17 22.91
C LEU A 633 -34.38 -19.81 24.41
N LEU A 634 -35.55 -19.48 24.97
CA LEU A 634 -35.69 -18.97 26.35
C LEU A 634 -36.57 -19.84 27.27
N HIS A 635 -37.01 -21.03 26.85
CA HIS A 635 -37.70 -21.98 27.75
C HIS A 635 -36.81 -23.17 28.12
N PRO A 636 -36.40 -23.31 29.40
CA PRO A 636 -35.85 -24.56 29.90
C PRO A 636 -37.02 -25.45 30.32
N THR A 637 -37.46 -26.37 29.45
CA THR A 637 -38.43 -27.40 29.83
C THR A 637 -37.69 -28.66 30.28
N ARG A 638 -37.81 -28.93 31.58
CA ARG A 638 -37.51 -30.21 32.23
C ARG A 638 -38.54 -31.27 31.80
N GLN A 639 -38.07 -32.53 31.75
CA GLN A 639 -38.81 -33.82 31.86
C GLN A 639 -39.70 -34.20 30.64
N ASP A 640 -39.75 -35.43 30.11
CA ASP A 640 -39.45 -36.78 30.60
C ASP A 640 -39.09 -37.76 29.46
N GLU A 641 -38.49 -38.90 29.85
CA GLU A 641 -38.17 -40.08 29.04
C GLU A 641 -39.38 -40.75 28.37
N LYS A 642 -39.21 -41.22 27.12
CA LYS A 642 -39.63 -42.57 26.69
C LYS A 642 -39.08 -42.94 25.31
N GLU A 643 -38.62 -44.18 25.23
CA GLU A 643 -37.98 -44.86 24.11
C GLU A 643 -38.88 -44.99 22.87
N ARG A 644 -38.31 -44.80 21.67
CA ARG A 644 -38.49 -45.77 20.58
C ARG A 644 -37.40 -45.69 19.52
N SER A 645 -36.75 -46.83 19.35
CA SER A 645 -35.76 -47.21 18.34
C SER A 645 -36.24 -47.07 16.89
N THR A 646 -35.38 -46.59 16.00
CA THR A 646 -35.13 -47.23 14.67
C THR A 646 -33.79 -46.77 14.10
N GLU A 647 -32.99 -47.76 13.72
CA GLU A 647 -31.62 -47.63 13.22
C GLU A 647 -31.56 -46.98 11.84
N ARG A 648 -30.63 -46.02 11.65
CA ARG A 648 -29.93 -45.77 10.39
C ARG A 648 -28.52 -45.24 10.64
N ARG A 649 -27.58 -46.19 10.65
CA ARG A 649 -26.15 -46.14 10.29
C ARG A 649 -25.47 -44.76 10.23
N SER A 650 -24.67 -44.50 11.27
CA SER A 650 -23.78 -43.37 11.49
C SER A 650 -22.60 -43.29 10.50
N LYS A 651 -22.34 -42.08 9.99
CA LYS A 651 -20.98 -41.62 9.59
C LYS A 651 -20.38 -40.84 10.78
N PRO A 652 -19.07 -40.89 11.03
CA PRO A 652 -18.48 -40.16 12.14
C PRO A 652 -18.59 -38.64 11.88
N PRO A 653 -18.93 -37.83 12.90
CA PRO A 653 -18.87 -36.38 12.78
C PRO A 653 -17.40 -35.95 12.73
N SER A 654 -17.06 -35.13 11.74
CA SER A 654 -15.81 -34.37 11.70
C SER A 654 -15.62 -33.62 13.02
N PRO A 655 -14.40 -33.53 13.56
CA PRO A 655 -14.17 -32.79 14.78
C PRO A 655 -14.49 -31.32 14.55
N ILE A 656 -15.49 -30.83 15.26
CA ILE A 656 -15.74 -29.40 15.44
C ILE A 656 -14.50 -28.87 16.17
N PRO A 657 -13.77 -27.88 15.64
CA PRO A 657 -12.76 -27.20 16.43
C PRO A 657 -13.47 -26.52 17.59
N THR A 658 -13.24 -27.01 18.80
CA THR A 658 -13.49 -26.28 20.03
C THR A 658 -12.48 -25.15 20.12
N THR A 659 -12.71 -24.08 19.37
CA THR A 659 -12.07 -22.78 19.57
C THR A 659 -13.17 -21.76 19.73
N SER A 660 -13.40 -21.35 20.98
CA SER A 660 -14.28 -20.25 21.36
C SER A 660 -13.69 -18.88 20.99
N GLU A 661 -13.05 -18.76 19.83
CA GLU A 661 -12.34 -17.56 19.41
C GLU A 661 -13.04 -17.02 18.18
N GLN A 662 -13.69 -15.86 18.35
CA GLN A 662 -14.38 -15.21 17.25
C GLN A 662 -13.33 -14.72 16.25
N PRO A 663 -13.36 -15.16 14.98
CA PRO A 663 -12.55 -14.54 13.95
C PRO A 663 -12.88 -13.04 13.88
N ILE A 664 -11.89 -12.20 13.53
CA ILE A 664 -12.11 -10.77 13.31
C ILE A 664 -13.35 -10.61 12.43
N SER A 665 -14.30 -9.79 12.89
CA SER A 665 -15.60 -9.71 12.24
C SER A 665 -15.45 -9.28 10.79
N VAL A 666 -16.19 -9.94 9.92
CA VAL A 666 -16.30 -9.64 8.51
C VAL A 666 -16.61 -8.14 8.28
N ASP A 667 -15.70 -7.44 7.61
CA ASP A 667 -15.66 -5.99 7.57
C ASP A 667 -16.19 -5.39 6.28
N THR A 668 -16.31 -6.13 5.17
CA THR A 668 -16.92 -5.63 3.93
C THR A 668 -18.07 -6.52 3.46
N ASP A 669 -19.00 -5.94 2.69
CA ASP A 669 -20.10 -6.70 2.08
C ASP A 669 -19.52 -7.80 1.14
N ALA A 670 -18.33 -7.57 0.59
CA ALA A 670 -17.55 -8.54 -0.19
C ALA A 670 -16.98 -9.67 0.67
N GLU A 671 -16.44 -9.37 1.86
CA GLU A 671 -15.99 -10.39 2.82
C GLU A 671 -17.18 -11.18 3.39
N GLU A 672 -18.36 -10.57 3.50
CA GLU A 672 -19.59 -11.26 3.93
C GLU A 672 -20.06 -12.23 2.86
N ALA A 673 -20.11 -11.76 1.61
CA ALA A 673 -20.35 -12.61 0.44
C ALA A 673 -19.35 -13.77 0.34
N PHE A 674 -18.10 -13.52 0.73
CA PHE A 674 -17.05 -14.51 0.78
C PHE A 674 -17.29 -15.54 1.89
N SER A 675 -17.54 -15.08 3.13
CA SER A 675 -17.81 -15.93 4.29
C SER A 675 -19.07 -16.79 4.17
N GLN A 676 -20.07 -16.32 3.40
CA GLN A 676 -21.33 -17.03 3.17
C GLN A 676 -21.24 -18.05 2.01
N GLY A 677 -20.04 -18.27 1.46
CA GLY A 677 -19.85 -19.10 0.27
C GLY A 677 -20.23 -18.33 -1.00
N SER A 678 -19.22 -18.04 -1.82
CA SER A 678 -19.29 -17.19 -3.02
C SER A 678 -20.22 -17.68 -4.15
N GLN A 679 -21.08 -18.69 -3.94
CA GLN A 679 -21.97 -19.23 -4.98
C GLN A 679 -22.93 -18.16 -5.54
N TRP A 680 -23.45 -17.27 -4.72
CA TRP A 680 -24.39 -16.24 -5.17
C TRP A 680 -23.71 -15.11 -5.98
N PHE A 681 -22.43 -14.83 -5.70
CA PHE A 681 -21.64 -13.78 -6.37
C PHE A 681 -21.23 -14.19 -7.80
N TYR A 682 -20.85 -15.45 -8.00
CA TYR A 682 -20.52 -15.99 -9.33
C TYR A 682 -21.76 -16.37 -10.16
N SER A 683 -22.94 -16.54 -9.54
CA SER A 683 -24.18 -16.91 -10.25
C SER A 683 -24.84 -15.75 -11.02
N ARG A 684 -24.36 -14.51 -10.88
CA ARG A 684 -24.90 -13.34 -11.62
C ARG A 684 -24.38 -13.18 -13.06
N GLY A 685 -23.79 -14.22 -13.64
CA GLY A 685 -23.50 -14.29 -15.08
C GLY A 685 -24.67 -14.77 -15.96
N ARG A 686 -25.79 -15.22 -15.37
CA ARG A 686 -26.99 -15.64 -16.11
C ARG A 686 -28.26 -15.23 -15.38
N THR A 687 -28.80 -14.06 -15.69
CA THR A 687 -30.21 -13.74 -15.43
C THR A 687 -30.95 -13.60 -16.75
N ARG A 688 -31.76 -14.61 -17.07
CA ARG A 688 -32.92 -14.47 -17.96
C ARG A 688 -33.83 -13.39 -17.36
N ARG A 689 -34.31 -12.47 -18.20
CA ARG A 689 -35.39 -11.51 -17.88
C ARG A 689 -36.58 -12.27 -17.30
N ALA A 690 -36.99 -11.93 -16.08
CA ALA A 690 -38.31 -12.22 -15.56
C ALA A 690 -38.90 -10.90 -15.03
N GLY A 691 -40.14 -10.63 -15.41
CA GLY A 691 -40.81 -9.33 -15.29
C GLY A 691 -41.09 -8.89 -13.86
N SER A 692 -41.14 -7.58 -13.69
CA SER A 692 -41.49 -6.88 -12.46
C SER A 692 -43.00 -6.99 -12.18
N PRO A 693 -43.45 -7.25 -10.94
CA PRO A 693 -44.79 -6.89 -10.51
C PRO A 693 -44.79 -5.42 -10.04
N ILE A 694 -45.81 -4.70 -10.49
CA ILE A 694 -46.14 -3.33 -10.09
C ILE A 694 -46.73 -3.39 -8.68
N ILE A 695 -46.17 -2.63 -7.73
CA ILE A 695 -46.81 -2.34 -6.44
C ILE A 695 -46.89 -0.82 -6.33
N GLU A 696 -48.14 -0.34 -6.32
CA GLU A 696 -48.52 1.06 -6.08
C GLU A 696 -48.03 1.53 -4.70
N ARG A 697 -47.39 2.70 -4.66
CA ARG A 697 -47.06 3.39 -3.42
C ARG A 697 -48.13 4.44 -3.15
N HIS A 698 -48.92 4.22 -2.11
CA HIS A 698 -49.65 5.29 -1.44
C HIS A 698 -48.66 6.28 -0.82
N GLN A 699 -48.93 7.56 -1.04
CA GLN A 699 -48.27 8.70 -0.40
C GLN A 699 -48.70 8.78 1.06
N GLU A 700 -47.72 8.73 1.97
CA GLU A 700 -47.83 9.35 3.29
C GLU A 700 -46.75 10.44 3.39
N GLU A 701 -47.21 11.68 3.28
CA GLU A 701 -46.44 12.89 3.60
C GLU A 701 -46.35 13.04 5.12
N ALA A 702 -45.22 12.65 5.70
CA ALA A 702 -44.83 13.05 7.05
C ALA A 702 -43.45 13.74 6.99
N SER A 703 -43.46 15.05 7.32
CA SER A 703 -42.34 15.93 7.66
C SER A 703 -40.91 15.41 7.37
N ARG A 704 -40.38 15.73 6.18
CA ARG A 704 -38.95 15.57 5.91
C ARG A 704 -38.16 16.65 6.64
N ASP A 705 -37.47 16.25 7.70
CA ASP A 705 -36.39 17.03 8.30
C ASP A 705 -35.39 17.44 7.20
N PRO A 706 -35.17 18.74 6.96
CA PRO A 706 -34.32 19.24 5.87
C PRO A 706 -32.86 18.75 5.98
N LEU A 707 -32.39 18.38 7.18
CA LEU A 707 -31.02 17.88 7.41
C LEU A 707 -30.85 16.36 7.15
N SER A 708 -31.93 15.66 6.77
CA SER A 708 -31.86 14.25 6.34
C SER A 708 -31.10 14.05 5.02
N SER A 709 -31.05 15.08 4.17
CA SER A 709 -30.44 14.98 2.84
C SER A 709 -28.93 15.26 2.86
N PHE A 710 -28.16 14.36 2.26
CA PHE A 710 -26.69 14.45 2.18
C PHE A 710 -26.20 15.75 1.52
N ARG A 711 -26.89 16.21 0.46
CA ARG A 711 -26.54 17.46 -0.23
C ARG A 711 -26.74 18.69 0.65
N MET A 712 -27.82 18.73 1.45
CA MET A 712 -28.03 19.85 2.38
C MET A 712 -27.06 19.83 3.55
N ARG A 713 -26.74 18.65 4.12
CA ARG A 713 -25.71 18.56 5.17
C ARG A 713 -24.35 19.04 4.70
N ARG A 714 -23.95 18.67 3.48
CA ARG A 714 -22.69 19.12 2.90
C ARG A 714 -22.68 20.62 2.68
N LYS A 715 -23.75 21.19 2.12
CA LYS A 715 -23.88 22.64 1.92
C LYS A 715 -23.85 23.40 3.27
N TRP A 716 -24.58 22.90 4.27
CA TRP A 716 -24.59 23.49 5.60
C TRP A 716 -23.23 23.37 6.32
N ALA A 717 -22.53 22.25 6.17
CA ALA A 717 -21.17 22.09 6.66
C ALA A 717 -20.19 23.02 5.92
N GLU A 718 -20.34 23.20 4.61
CA GLU A 718 -19.57 24.17 3.81
C GLU A 718 -19.84 25.61 4.28
N ASP A 719 -21.10 25.96 4.58
CA ASP A 719 -21.48 27.27 5.13
C ASP A 719 -20.84 27.48 6.52
N LEU A 720 -20.84 26.48 7.40
CA LEU A 720 -20.13 26.51 8.68
C LEU A 720 -18.61 26.64 8.51
N LEU A 721 -18.05 26.04 7.46
CA LEU A 721 -16.62 26.05 7.15
C LEU A 721 -16.17 27.27 6.33
N SER A 722 -17.10 28.08 5.80
CA SER A 722 -16.80 29.34 5.11
C SER A 722 -16.30 30.45 6.07
N PRO A 723 -15.31 31.28 5.69
CA PRO A 723 -14.86 32.39 6.54
C PRO A 723 -15.97 33.44 6.64
N VAL A 724 -16.52 33.64 7.84
CA VAL A 724 -17.26 34.87 8.14
C VAL A 724 -16.20 35.90 8.53
N GLU A 725 -15.94 36.87 7.65
CA GLU A 725 -15.18 38.05 8.06
C GLU A 725 -15.99 38.81 9.12
N PRO A 726 -15.38 39.23 10.24
CA PRO A 726 -16.08 40.06 11.19
C PRO A 726 -16.33 41.43 10.54
N VAL A 727 -17.61 41.76 10.33
CA VAL A 727 -18.03 43.11 9.97
C VAL A 727 -17.76 43.98 11.19
N GLU A 728 -16.78 44.88 11.09
CA GLU A 728 -16.62 45.99 12.02
C GLU A 728 -17.87 46.87 11.92
N GLY A 729 -18.64 46.91 13.01
CA GLY A 729 -19.75 47.84 13.16
C GLY A 729 -19.20 49.25 13.39
N SER A 730 -19.43 50.14 12.43
CA SER A 730 -19.40 51.57 12.68
C SER A 730 -20.84 52.04 12.90
N ASP A 731 -21.14 52.39 14.15
CA ASP A 731 -22.31 53.17 14.51
C ASP A 731 -22.22 54.54 13.81
N ASN A 732 -23.28 54.94 13.10
CA ASN A 732 -23.65 56.34 12.99
C ASN A 732 -25.13 56.48 12.60
N GLU A 733 -25.88 57.07 13.52
CA GLU A 733 -27.21 57.62 13.35
C GLU A 733 -27.19 58.81 12.36
N GLY A 734 -28.32 59.06 11.68
CA GLY A 734 -28.49 60.29 10.91
C GLY A 734 -29.54 60.25 9.80
N ASP A 735 -30.81 60.26 10.21
CA ASP A 735 -31.94 61.05 9.68
C ASP A 735 -32.23 61.24 8.16
N GLN A 736 -33.53 61.02 7.86
CA GLN A 736 -34.40 61.76 6.90
C GLN A 736 -34.10 61.62 5.39
N GLN A 737 -35.04 61.38 4.46
CA GLN A 737 -36.47 61.68 4.33
C GLN A 737 -37.05 60.89 3.12
N HIS A 738 -38.37 60.60 3.17
CA HIS A 738 -39.39 60.54 2.09
C HIS A 738 -38.99 60.32 0.60
N SER A 739 -39.72 59.59 -0.26
CA SER A 739 -41.06 59.00 -0.24
C SER A 739 -41.35 58.34 -1.61
N THR A 740 -42.18 57.27 -1.61
CA THR A 740 -43.17 56.87 -2.66
C THR A 740 -42.67 56.53 -4.08
N GLU A 741 -43.06 55.45 -4.78
CA GLU A 741 -44.39 54.83 -4.91
C GLU A 741 -44.29 53.47 -5.66
N LYS A 742 -45.20 52.53 -5.30
CA LYS A 742 -45.94 51.49 -6.07
C LYS A 742 -45.22 50.61 -7.12
N GLU A 743 -45.17 49.28 -6.93
CA GLU A 743 -46.20 48.23 -7.15
C GLU A 743 -46.06 47.55 -8.54
N GLU A 744 -45.68 46.26 -8.58
CA GLU A 744 -46.44 45.17 -9.24
C GLU A 744 -45.60 43.92 -9.59
N ASN A 745 -46.33 42.80 -9.52
CA ASN A 745 -46.03 41.40 -9.80
C ASN A 745 -45.18 41.10 -11.05
N ASN A 746 -44.30 40.09 -10.96
CA ASN A 746 -44.51 38.84 -11.70
C ASN A 746 -43.51 37.73 -11.36
N ASN A 747 -44.06 36.52 -11.23
CA ASN A 747 -43.36 35.23 -11.23
C ASN A 747 -42.64 35.00 -12.57
N SER A 748 -41.40 34.48 -12.54
CA SER A 748 -41.04 33.30 -13.33
C SER A 748 -39.64 32.78 -12.99
N ARG A 749 -39.57 31.47 -12.77
CA ARG A 749 -38.34 30.65 -12.75
C ARG A 749 -37.66 30.73 -14.12
N LEU A 750 -36.32 30.70 -14.18
CA LEU A 750 -35.55 29.96 -15.20
C LEU A 750 -34.05 29.89 -14.89
N SER A 751 -33.47 28.79 -15.38
CA SER A 751 -32.13 28.20 -15.20
C SER A 751 -30.96 29.04 -15.79
N PRO A 752 -29.74 28.98 -15.22
CA PRO A 752 -28.57 29.62 -15.82
C PRO A 752 -27.71 28.62 -16.63
N SER A 753 -27.69 28.78 -17.96
CA SER A 753 -26.63 28.24 -18.80
C SER A 753 -26.45 29.08 -20.06
N THR A 754 -25.75 30.22 -19.95
CA THR A 754 -25.14 30.96 -21.09
C THR A 754 -24.38 32.18 -20.56
N PHE A 755 -23.08 32.05 -20.28
CA PHE A 755 -22.24 33.20 -19.86
C PHE A 755 -20.88 33.31 -20.58
N PHE A 756 -20.70 32.70 -21.75
CA PHE A 756 -19.53 33.03 -22.58
C PHE A 756 -19.93 33.25 -24.03
N LYS A 757 -20.21 34.52 -24.35
CA LYS A 757 -20.08 35.13 -25.68
C LYS A 757 -20.25 36.65 -25.53
N ARG A 758 -19.13 37.38 -25.47
CA ARG A 758 -18.93 38.72 -26.06
C ARG A 758 -17.63 39.36 -25.53
N LEU A 759 -16.65 39.56 -26.42
CA LEU A 759 -15.91 40.81 -26.71
C LEU A 759 -14.67 40.50 -27.59
N PRO A 760 -14.13 41.47 -28.36
CA PRO A 760 -13.82 41.26 -29.77
C PRO A 760 -12.34 41.44 -30.16
N SER A 761 -12.06 40.94 -31.37
CA SER A 761 -10.97 41.21 -32.33
C SER A 761 -10.19 42.52 -32.18
N LEU A 762 -8.85 42.41 -32.22
CA LEU A 762 -7.96 43.39 -32.84
C LEU A 762 -6.92 42.67 -33.71
N ARG A 763 -6.82 43.11 -34.98
CA ARG A 763 -5.88 42.68 -36.02
C ARG A 763 -4.62 43.54 -36.01
N GLY A 764 -3.49 42.92 -36.38
CA GLY A 764 -2.49 43.51 -37.28
C GLY A 764 -1.15 43.87 -36.65
N ILE A 765 -0.08 43.22 -37.12
CA ILE A 765 1.18 43.82 -37.66
C ILE A 765 1.95 42.69 -38.39
N HIS A 766 2.55 43.06 -39.53
CA HIS A 766 3.20 42.25 -40.57
C HIS A 766 4.66 41.84 -40.26
N LEU A 767 5.04 40.59 -40.65
CA LEU A 767 6.19 40.08 -41.48
C LEU A 767 7.60 40.75 -41.44
N PRO A 768 8.71 40.18 -42.03
CA PRO A 768 8.87 38.96 -42.87
C PRO A 768 10.21 38.14 -42.72
N LEU A 769 10.40 37.16 -43.63
CA LEU A 769 11.65 36.54 -44.17
C LEU A 769 12.26 35.35 -43.40
N SER A 770 12.71 34.24 -44.02
CA SER A 770 13.23 33.94 -45.38
C SER A 770 13.11 32.40 -45.62
N ASN A 771 12.58 31.92 -46.75
CA ASN A 771 13.20 31.58 -48.05
C ASN A 771 14.31 30.51 -48.01
N GLU A 772 14.05 29.30 -48.56
CA GLU A 772 14.55 28.79 -49.86
C GLU A 772 14.11 27.30 -50.06
N ARG A 773 13.25 26.98 -51.03
CA ARG A 773 13.50 26.57 -52.45
C ARG A 773 13.86 25.07 -52.57
N VAL A 774 12.94 24.15 -52.91
CA VAL A 774 12.26 23.83 -54.19
C VAL A 774 13.19 23.32 -55.30
N GLN A 775 12.96 22.05 -55.71
CA GLN A 775 12.88 21.54 -57.09
C GLN A 775 12.30 20.11 -57.01
N ASP A 776 11.06 19.87 -57.44
CA ASP A 776 10.59 19.57 -58.81
C ASP A 776 10.77 18.08 -59.18
N THR A 777 9.86 17.34 -59.82
CA THR A 777 8.46 17.49 -60.28
C THR A 777 7.99 16.12 -60.84
N LYS A 778 6.67 16.01 -61.09
CA LYS A 778 5.93 15.11 -62.01
C LYS A 778 5.33 13.79 -61.49
N GLU A 779 4.08 13.43 -61.81
CA GLU A 779 2.80 14.13 -62.08
C GLU A 779 1.74 13.00 -62.21
N PHE A 780 0.53 13.25 -61.67
CA PHE A 780 -0.84 12.80 -62.06
C PHE A 780 -1.12 11.33 -62.47
N ASN A 781 -2.25 10.65 -62.15
CA ASN A 781 -3.65 11.02 -61.92
C ASN A 781 -4.41 9.80 -61.33
N HIS A 782 -5.26 9.98 -60.31
CA HIS A 782 -6.70 9.68 -60.36
C HIS A 782 -7.41 9.95 -59.01
N ALA A 783 -8.65 10.44 -59.16
CA ALA A 783 -9.52 11.11 -58.19
C ALA A 783 -10.22 10.17 -57.17
N PRO A 784 -10.89 10.72 -56.13
CA PRO A 784 -11.16 10.06 -54.87
C PRO A 784 -12.59 9.51 -54.74
N THR A 785 -12.77 8.52 -53.88
CA THR A 785 -14.06 8.21 -53.26
C THR A 785 -13.97 8.40 -51.75
N ASN A 786 -14.87 9.23 -51.26
CA ASN A 786 -15.13 9.49 -49.85
C ASN A 786 -15.60 8.21 -49.16
N ASP A 787 -14.95 7.84 -48.05
CA ASP A 787 -15.65 7.36 -46.86
C ASP A 787 -14.81 7.68 -45.62
N ILE A 788 -15.32 8.66 -44.87
CA ILE A 788 -14.76 9.16 -43.61
C ILE A 788 -15.15 8.16 -42.53
N TRP A 789 -14.17 7.36 -42.08
CA TRP A 789 -14.23 6.69 -40.79
C TRP A 789 -13.35 7.45 -39.80
N SER A 790 -14.02 7.99 -38.78
CA SER A 790 -13.45 8.72 -37.66
C SER A 790 -12.65 7.75 -36.79
N SER A 791 -11.34 7.96 -36.72
CA SER A 791 -10.45 7.39 -35.70
C SER A 791 -9.97 8.51 -34.79
N GLU A 792 -10.57 8.62 -33.60
CA GLU A 792 -9.97 9.34 -32.46
C GLU A 792 -10.18 8.50 -31.20
N SER A 793 -9.07 7.97 -30.70
CA SER A 793 -8.80 7.51 -29.33
C SER A 793 -7.27 7.52 -29.23
N SER A 794 -6.66 8.61 -28.76
CA SER A 794 -6.45 8.95 -27.35
C SER A 794 -5.68 7.85 -26.63
N ASP A 795 -4.40 8.14 -26.33
CA ASP A 795 -3.77 8.00 -25.00
C ASP A 795 -2.29 8.43 -25.12
N GLU A 796 -1.99 9.66 -24.73
CA GLU A 796 -0.63 10.12 -24.43
C GLU A 796 -0.53 10.36 -22.92
N ASP A 797 0.24 9.50 -22.25
CA ASP A 797 0.69 9.65 -20.86
C ASP A 797 1.79 10.72 -20.79
N THR A 798 1.49 11.88 -20.20
CA THR A 798 2.50 12.84 -19.74
C THR A 798 2.72 12.72 -18.22
N PRO A 799 3.97 12.78 -17.73
CA PRO A 799 4.27 12.69 -16.31
C PRO A 799 4.32 14.09 -15.65
N ASP A 800 3.43 14.36 -14.70
CA ASP A 800 3.40 15.61 -13.94
C ASP A 800 3.88 15.48 -12.49
N GLU A 801 4.91 16.26 -12.16
CA GLU A 801 5.26 16.87 -10.85
C GLU A 801 6.37 17.90 -11.18
N PHE A 802 6.28 19.23 -11.02
CA PHE A 802 5.80 20.09 -9.92
C PHE A 802 5.71 21.58 -10.37
N ARG A 803 4.90 22.38 -9.62
CA ARG A 803 4.82 23.88 -9.49
C ARG A 803 3.75 24.58 -10.36
N TYR A 804 2.97 25.59 -9.92
CA TYR A 804 3.01 26.50 -8.75
C TYR A 804 1.58 27.00 -8.41
N SER A 805 1.44 27.45 -7.16
CA SER A 805 0.36 28.27 -6.59
C SER A 805 0.01 29.54 -7.39
N HIS A 806 -1.28 29.87 -7.49
CA HIS A 806 -1.74 31.23 -7.77
C HIS A 806 -2.42 31.83 -6.53
N SER A 807 -1.75 32.84 -5.99
CA SER A 807 -2.30 33.86 -5.09
C SER A 807 -2.72 35.08 -5.94
N PRO A 808 -3.78 35.82 -5.60
CA PRO A 808 -4.12 37.05 -6.31
C PRO A 808 -3.23 38.21 -5.85
N GLY A 809 -2.79 39.04 -6.80
CA GLY A 809 -1.90 40.16 -6.57
C GLY A 809 -2.55 41.39 -5.92
N ARG A 810 -1.75 42.12 -5.13
CA ARG A 810 -2.01 43.52 -4.80
C ARG A 810 -0.71 44.34 -4.83
N ARG A 811 -0.75 45.32 -5.75
CA ARG A 811 -0.07 46.61 -5.90
C ARG A 811 1.09 46.96 -4.93
N LEU A 812 2.25 47.24 -5.51
CA LEU A 812 3.29 48.10 -4.95
C LEU A 812 2.78 49.55 -4.86
N ASN A 813 2.95 50.18 -3.70
CA ASN A 813 3.00 51.65 -3.56
C ASN A 813 4.43 52.05 -3.16
N TYR A 814 5.01 52.94 -3.97
CA TYR A 814 6.22 53.71 -3.71
C TYR A 814 5.95 54.80 -2.67
N LEU A 815 6.85 55.03 -1.72
CA LEU A 815 7.10 56.33 -1.07
C LEU A 815 8.60 56.41 -0.62
N PRO A 816 9.18 57.63 -0.48
CA PRO A 816 10.57 57.97 -0.84
C PRO A 816 11.51 58.14 0.40
N PRO A 817 12.82 58.45 0.22
CA PRO A 817 13.76 58.55 1.32
C PRO A 817 13.79 59.96 1.94
N MET A 818 13.95 60.04 3.26
CA MET A 818 14.23 61.28 3.99
C MET A 818 15.50 61.13 4.83
N GLU A 819 16.48 61.91 4.39
CA GLU A 819 17.54 62.66 5.04
C GLU A 819 18.25 62.26 6.35
N LYS A 820 19.53 62.61 6.29
CA LYS A 820 20.58 62.62 7.30
C LYS A 820 20.31 63.68 8.38
N ASP A 821 20.74 63.39 9.60
CA ASP A 821 21.47 64.33 10.46
C ASP A 821 22.37 63.54 11.43
N GLY A 822 23.65 63.92 11.52
CA GLY A 822 24.64 63.34 12.43
C GLY A 822 24.69 64.06 13.78
N PRO A 823 25.87 64.20 14.40
CA PRO A 823 26.77 63.17 14.93
C PRO A 823 27.01 63.38 16.45
N ARG A 824 27.71 62.45 17.14
CA ARG A 824 28.81 62.72 18.12
C ARG A 824 29.15 61.51 19.01
N ASP A 825 30.45 61.24 19.02
CA ASP A 825 31.35 61.02 20.17
C ASP A 825 31.25 59.80 21.10
N ALA A 826 32.38 59.08 21.08
CA ALA A 826 33.28 58.76 22.20
C ALA A 826 33.07 57.51 23.07
N GLY A 827 34.20 56.79 23.21
CA GLY A 827 34.66 56.14 24.45
C GLY A 827 34.22 54.69 24.64
N THR A 828 35.08 53.70 24.37
CA THR A 828 36.08 53.09 25.29
C THR A 828 35.52 52.11 26.32
N ASP A 829 36.22 50.97 26.39
CA ASP A 829 36.38 50.01 27.49
C ASP A 829 35.37 48.86 27.67
N GLY A 830 35.78 47.69 27.17
CA GLY A 830 36.33 46.60 28.01
C GLY A 830 35.44 45.94 29.07
N LEU A 831 34.94 44.73 28.74
CA LEU A 831 35.22 43.45 29.43
C LEU A 831 34.53 42.28 28.71
#